data_AF-A0A9D3N7Q7-F1
#
_entry.id   AF-A0A9D3N7Q7-F1
#
_cell.length_a   1.000
_cell.length_b   1.000
_cell.length_c   1.000
_cell.angle_alpha   90.00
_cell.angle_beta   90.00
_cell.angle_gamma   90.00
#
_symmetry.space_group_name_H-M   'P 1'
#
loop_
_entity.id
_entity.type
_entity.pdbx_description
1 polymer ?
#
loop_
_entity_poly.entity_id
_entity_poly.type
_entity_poly.pdbx_seq_one_letter_code
_entity_poly.pdbx_strand_id
1 'polypeptide(L)'
;MFGGPEPFQCETCLSKKTFHWETSAVIWSKSGLSEYNAFWRCVQAGATYLFVQLCKMLFLATFFPTWEGGAGVYDFVGEFMKATVDMADLLGLHLVMSRNAGKGEYKIMVAAMGWATAELVMSRCIPLWVGARGIEFDWKYIQMSFDSNISLVHYIAMAAVVWMFTRYDLPKSFRLPVTVLLGLCVYKAFLMELFVHVFLLGSWTALLVKAVLTGAISLCSLLLFITLKEDLYSLYHGLLLPTISHTDESLKYFESFQVQDDDVIAVTYPKSGTTWMQEILPLLLNGGDLTPVLTIPNWDRVPWLEESRIAETAKKLSAPRAFASHMPYHLMPSSFFSSKAKVIYVSRNPKDVLVSTFHFHQMASFLHDPGAFEEFADQFLAGNVIFGKWTDHVKSWRNTDLGDRILYVTYEEMIQDLHGVLGRMLLFLGKSMSKDALNHVTEHCTFKTMKQNKMSNYSLVPKDVMDSKKSAFLRKGTTWMQEILPLLLNGGDLTPVLTIPNWDRVPWLEESRAAEAAKKLSAPRAFASHMPYHLMPSSFFSSKAKVIYVSRNPKDVLVSTFHFHQMASFLHDPGAFEEFADQFLAGNVIFGKWTDHVKSWRNTDLGDRILYVTYEEMIQDLHGVLGRMLLFLGKSMSKDALNHVTEHCTFKTMKQNKTSNYSLVPKDVMDSKKSAFLRKGIVGDWKNYFSPELESKFNTAISEELKGTDITFPLG
;
A
#
# COMPACT_ATOMS: atom_id res chain seq x y z
N MET A 1 14.12 53.89 -53.17
CA MET A 1 13.75 52.49 -53.50
C MET A 1 15.07 51.73 -53.54
N PHE A 2 15.41 50.79 -52.68
CA PHE A 2 14.63 49.66 -52.17
C PHE A 2 14.95 49.43 -50.69
N GLY A 3 13.93 49.13 -49.89
CA GLY A 3 14.06 48.71 -48.51
C GLY A 3 14.59 47.28 -48.41
N GLY A 4 15.50 47.04 -47.48
CA GLY A 4 15.92 45.70 -47.08
C GLY A 4 14.79 44.97 -46.32
N PRO A 5 14.75 43.63 -46.37
CA PRO A 5 13.70 42.87 -45.73
C PRO A 5 13.82 42.94 -44.19
N GLU A 6 12.70 43.19 -43.54
CA GLU A 6 12.54 43.26 -42.08
C GLU A 6 12.85 41.93 -41.37
N PRO A 7 13.24 41.96 -40.08
CA PRO A 7 13.49 40.75 -39.26
C PRO A 7 12.23 39.90 -38.94
N PHE A 8 11.03 40.37 -39.29
CA PHE A 8 9.75 39.78 -38.87
C PHE A 8 9.42 38.39 -39.47
N GLN A 9 10.10 37.96 -40.53
CA GLN A 9 9.85 36.66 -41.17
C GLN A 9 10.46 35.46 -40.43
N CYS A 10 11.50 35.66 -39.61
CA CYS A 10 12.17 34.54 -38.93
C CYS A 10 11.35 34.02 -37.74
N GLU A 11 10.75 34.91 -36.94
CA GLU A 11 9.91 34.53 -35.79
C GLU A 11 8.58 33.88 -36.20
N THR A 12 7.95 34.35 -37.27
CA THR A 12 6.72 33.72 -37.80
C THR A 12 6.99 32.37 -38.46
N CYS A 13 8.16 32.19 -39.10
CA CYS A 13 8.59 30.88 -39.60
C CYS A 13 8.93 29.92 -38.46
N LEU A 14 9.55 30.38 -37.37
CA LEU A 14 9.81 29.54 -36.20
C LEU A 14 8.50 29.15 -35.51
N SER A 15 7.61 30.10 -35.21
CA SER A 15 6.27 29.87 -34.64
C SER A 15 5.46 28.87 -35.47
N LYS A 16 5.44 29.00 -36.81
CA LYS A 16 4.78 28.04 -37.70
C LYS A 16 5.46 26.67 -37.75
N LYS A 17 6.78 26.60 -37.53
CA LYS A 17 7.57 25.35 -37.45
C LYS A 17 7.49 24.68 -36.08
N THR A 18 7.01 25.39 -35.07
CA THR A 18 6.97 24.91 -33.69
C THR A 18 5.55 24.70 -33.16
N PHE A 19 4.48 24.88 -33.94
CA PHE A 19 3.06 24.67 -33.57
C PHE A 19 2.75 23.45 -32.65
N HIS A 20 3.54 22.38 -32.77
CA HIS A 20 3.48 21.24 -31.87
C HIS A 20 3.94 21.51 -30.42
N TRP A 21 4.98 22.34 -30.21
CA TRP A 21 5.48 22.78 -28.89
C TRP A 21 4.37 23.47 -28.09
N GLU A 22 3.60 24.33 -28.75
CA GLU A 22 2.49 25.07 -28.14
C GLU A 22 1.39 24.10 -27.70
N THR A 23 1.06 23.12 -28.55
CA THR A 23 0.06 22.09 -28.25
C THR A 23 0.48 21.25 -27.04
N SER A 24 1.74 20.78 -27.01
CA SER A 24 2.29 20.01 -25.89
C SER A 24 2.37 20.83 -24.60
N ALA A 25 2.71 22.12 -24.68
CA ALA A 25 2.74 23.02 -23.53
C ALA A 25 1.34 23.31 -22.96
N VAL A 26 0.33 23.47 -23.83
CA VAL A 26 -1.07 23.62 -23.41
C VAL A 26 -1.56 22.36 -22.71
N ILE A 27 -1.28 21.19 -23.27
CA ILE A 27 -1.64 19.90 -22.62
C ILE A 27 -0.92 19.76 -21.29
N TRP A 28 0.38 20.10 -21.20
CA TRP A 28 1.14 20.11 -19.95
C TRP A 28 0.49 20.96 -18.86
N SER A 29 0.05 22.17 -19.21
CA SER A 29 -0.61 23.08 -18.28
C SER A 29 -2.00 22.60 -17.86
N LYS A 30 -2.78 22.00 -18.78
CA LYS A 30 -4.19 21.66 -18.55
C LYS A 30 -4.43 20.23 -18.04
N SER A 31 -3.44 19.35 -18.12
CA SER A 31 -3.54 17.94 -17.70
C SER A 31 -3.25 17.69 -16.21
N GLY A 32 -2.93 18.74 -15.44
CA GLY A 32 -2.52 18.63 -14.04
C GLY A 32 -1.08 18.13 -13.85
N LEU A 33 -0.34 17.79 -14.91
CA LEU A 33 1.06 17.34 -14.83
C LEU A 33 2.00 18.35 -14.15
N SER A 34 1.70 19.63 -14.29
CA SER A 34 2.45 20.72 -13.63
C SER A 34 2.32 20.70 -12.10
N GLU A 35 1.18 20.28 -11.56
CA GLU A 35 0.91 20.21 -10.11
C GLU A 35 1.62 19.03 -9.44
N TYR A 36 1.88 17.97 -10.21
CA TYR A 36 2.52 16.73 -9.74
C TYR A 36 4.05 16.72 -9.86
N ASN A 37 4.71 17.85 -10.21
CA ASN A 37 6.15 17.89 -10.52
C ASN A 37 6.58 16.79 -11.51
N ALA A 38 5.72 16.49 -12.49
CA ALA A 38 5.83 15.29 -13.32
C ALA A 38 6.93 15.37 -14.40
N PHE A 39 7.67 16.48 -14.46
CA PHE A 39 8.64 16.78 -15.52
C PHE A 39 9.69 15.67 -15.65
N TRP A 40 10.33 15.31 -14.55
CA TRP A 40 11.35 14.26 -14.55
C TRP A 40 10.79 12.88 -14.91
N ARG A 41 9.54 12.60 -14.57
CA ARG A 41 8.87 11.35 -14.95
C ARG A 41 8.59 11.29 -16.45
N CYS A 42 8.24 12.41 -17.06
CA CYS A 42 8.08 12.51 -18.52
C CYS A 42 9.43 12.39 -19.24
N VAL A 43 10.51 12.97 -18.69
CA VAL A 43 11.88 12.79 -19.20
C VAL A 43 12.30 11.32 -19.13
N GLN A 44 12.04 10.62 -18.03
CA GLN A 44 12.30 9.18 -17.89
C GLN A 44 11.49 8.34 -18.88
N ALA A 45 10.22 8.69 -19.11
CA ALA A 45 9.38 8.06 -20.12
C ALA A 45 9.97 8.25 -21.52
N GLY A 46 10.42 9.46 -21.85
CA GLY A 46 11.11 9.76 -23.12
C GLY A 46 12.43 9.00 -23.28
N ALA A 47 13.24 8.88 -22.23
CA ALA A 47 14.46 8.07 -22.26
C ALA A 47 14.17 6.58 -22.52
N THR A 48 13.07 6.07 -21.94
CA THR A 48 12.61 4.70 -22.19
C THR A 48 12.18 4.51 -23.65
N TYR A 49 11.50 5.49 -24.24
CA TYR A 49 11.18 5.48 -25.66
C TYR A 49 12.44 5.37 -26.53
N LEU A 50 13.46 6.19 -26.27
CA LEU A 50 14.72 6.15 -27.03
C LEU A 50 15.39 4.76 -26.96
N PHE A 51 15.38 4.14 -25.78
CA PHE A 51 15.89 2.79 -25.61
C PHE A 51 15.08 1.77 -26.42
N VAL A 52 13.75 1.84 -26.38
CA VAL A 52 12.89 0.94 -27.17
C VAL A 52 13.14 1.12 -28.66
N GLN A 53 13.24 2.35 -29.16
CA GLN A 53 13.55 2.63 -30.57
C GLN A 53 14.90 2.07 -30.98
N LEU A 54 15.94 2.20 -30.14
CA LEU A 54 17.24 1.59 -30.40
C LEU A 54 17.15 0.06 -30.52
N CYS A 55 16.43 -0.58 -29.60
CA CYS A 55 16.19 -2.03 -29.65
C CYS A 55 15.44 -2.44 -30.93
N LYS A 56 14.41 -1.67 -31.34
CA LYS A 56 13.67 -1.92 -32.58
C LYS A 56 14.58 -1.82 -33.80
N MET A 57 15.40 -0.79 -33.90
CA MET A 57 16.33 -0.59 -35.02
C MET A 57 17.36 -1.72 -35.10
N LEU A 58 17.94 -2.13 -33.96
CA LEU A 58 18.87 -3.27 -33.90
C LEU A 58 18.19 -4.56 -34.33
N PHE A 59 16.97 -4.82 -33.86
CA PHE A 59 16.21 -6.01 -34.23
C PHE A 59 15.90 -6.02 -35.73
N LEU A 60 15.42 -4.90 -36.27
CA LEU A 60 15.15 -4.75 -37.69
C LEU A 60 16.42 -4.98 -38.54
N ALA A 61 17.54 -4.36 -38.18
CA ALA A 61 18.79 -4.49 -38.90
C ALA A 61 19.40 -5.91 -38.83
N THR A 62 19.13 -6.66 -37.76
CA THR A 62 19.72 -7.99 -37.54
C THR A 62 18.90 -9.10 -38.20
N PHE A 63 17.57 -9.01 -38.15
CA PHE A 63 16.68 -10.12 -38.53
C PHE A 63 15.95 -9.90 -39.86
N PHE A 64 16.00 -8.70 -40.44
CA PHE A 64 15.32 -8.40 -41.70
C PHE A 64 16.36 -8.06 -42.78
N PRO A 65 16.52 -8.90 -43.80
CA PRO A 65 17.32 -8.52 -44.96
C PRO A 65 16.68 -7.30 -45.62
N THR A 66 17.48 -6.36 -46.09
CA THR A 66 16.99 -5.28 -46.96
C THR A 66 16.40 -5.94 -48.21
N TRP A 67 15.07 -5.98 -48.30
CA TRP A 67 14.39 -6.53 -49.47
C TRP A 67 14.65 -5.58 -50.64
N GLU A 68 15.58 -5.93 -51.53
CA GLU A 68 15.72 -5.29 -52.84
C GLU A 68 14.59 -5.76 -53.76
N GLY A 69 13.36 -5.36 -53.43
CA GLY A 69 12.20 -5.60 -54.28
C GLY A 69 12.29 -4.76 -55.55
N GLY A 70 12.18 -5.41 -56.71
CA GLY A 70 12.20 -4.74 -58.02
C GLY A 70 11.16 -3.62 -58.12
N ALA A 71 11.54 -2.54 -58.81
CA ALA A 71 10.75 -1.32 -58.96
C ALA A 71 9.29 -1.61 -59.34
N GLY A 72 8.36 -1.42 -58.38
CA GLY A 72 6.92 -1.42 -58.63
C GLY A 72 6.06 -2.36 -57.77
N VAL A 73 6.63 -3.25 -56.93
CA VAL A 73 5.86 -4.15 -56.06
C VAL A 73 5.90 -3.67 -54.61
N TYR A 74 4.74 -3.45 -53.98
CA TYR A 74 4.62 -3.11 -52.56
C TYR A 74 5.07 -4.29 -51.69
N ASP A 75 6.06 -4.06 -50.82
CA ASP A 75 6.59 -5.06 -49.89
C ASP A 75 5.66 -5.25 -48.69
N PHE A 76 4.52 -5.91 -48.93
CA PHE A 76 3.52 -6.17 -47.89
C PHE A 76 4.09 -6.90 -46.68
N VAL A 77 4.97 -7.90 -46.91
CA VAL A 77 5.53 -8.72 -45.85
C VAL A 77 6.53 -7.92 -45.01
N GLY A 78 7.41 -7.17 -45.66
CA GLY A 78 8.35 -6.29 -44.96
C GLY A 78 7.65 -5.24 -44.12
N GLU A 79 6.64 -4.54 -44.67
CA GLU A 79 5.89 -3.52 -43.93
C GLU A 79 5.05 -4.11 -42.78
N PHE A 80 4.45 -5.30 -42.97
CA PHE A 80 3.73 -6.00 -41.90
C PHE A 80 4.66 -6.39 -40.75
N MET A 81 5.85 -6.88 -41.07
CA MET A 81 6.83 -7.29 -40.06
C MET A 81 7.40 -6.08 -39.31
N LYS A 82 7.66 -4.95 -40.00
CA LYS A 82 8.05 -3.69 -39.34
C LYS A 82 6.98 -3.24 -38.33
N ALA A 83 5.71 -3.27 -38.72
CA ALA A 83 4.61 -2.94 -37.81
C ALA A 83 4.47 -3.93 -36.64
N THR A 84 4.85 -5.20 -36.82
CA THR A 84 4.85 -6.17 -35.72
C THR A 84 5.94 -5.86 -34.69
N VAL A 85 7.08 -5.33 -35.13
CA VAL A 85 8.14 -4.83 -34.22
C VAL A 85 7.63 -3.65 -33.39
N ASP A 86 6.60 -2.93 -33.84
CA ASP A 86 5.98 -1.86 -33.06
C ASP A 86 5.24 -2.32 -31.81
N MET A 87 4.95 -3.62 -31.66
CA MET A 87 4.47 -4.17 -30.39
C MET A 87 5.44 -3.92 -29.22
N ALA A 88 6.73 -3.69 -29.49
CA ALA A 88 7.71 -3.31 -28.47
C ALA A 88 7.39 -1.95 -27.82
N ASP A 89 6.69 -1.04 -28.50
CA ASP A 89 6.25 0.22 -27.90
C ASP A 89 5.21 -0.02 -26.80
N LEU A 90 4.35 -1.03 -26.95
CA LEU A 90 3.38 -1.39 -25.91
C LEU A 90 4.08 -1.85 -24.62
N LEU A 91 5.14 -2.65 -24.77
CA LEU A 91 5.96 -3.12 -23.64
C LEU A 91 6.67 -1.94 -22.95
N GLY A 92 7.21 -1.01 -23.73
CA GLY A 92 7.85 0.20 -23.20
C GLY A 92 6.87 1.10 -22.45
N LEU A 93 5.69 1.37 -23.03
CA LEU A 93 4.62 2.13 -22.36
C LEU A 93 4.17 1.44 -21.07
N HIS A 94 3.99 0.12 -21.09
CA HIS A 94 3.66 -0.65 -19.87
C HIS A 94 4.74 -0.50 -18.79
N LEU A 95 6.02 -0.62 -19.16
CA LEU A 95 7.14 -0.48 -18.23
C LEU A 95 7.19 0.93 -17.59
N VAL A 96 6.95 1.97 -18.38
CA VAL A 96 6.86 3.35 -17.88
C VAL A 96 5.72 3.48 -16.86
N MET A 97 4.53 2.98 -17.21
CA MET A 97 3.37 3.07 -16.34
C MET A 97 3.48 2.20 -15.08
N SER A 98 4.17 1.05 -15.15
CA SER A 98 4.38 0.18 -13.99
C SER A 98 5.38 0.76 -13.00
N ARG A 99 6.32 1.59 -13.45
CA ARG A 99 7.32 2.26 -12.61
C ARG A 99 6.82 3.57 -11.99
N ASN A 100 5.76 4.15 -12.54
CA ASN A 100 5.16 5.38 -12.03
C ASN A 100 4.01 5.05 -11.07
N ALA A 101 4.10 5.57 -9.84
CA ALA A 101 3.00 5.58 -8.88
C ALA A 101 2.06 6.78 -9.15
N GLY A 102 0.78 6.65 -8.82
CA GLY A 102 -0.23 7.70 -9.02
C GLY A 102 -1.51 7.18 -9.68
N LYS A 103 -2.47 8.08 -9.92
CA LYS A 103 -3.76 7.74 -10.56
C LYS A 103 -3.58 7.26 -12.00
N GLY A 104 -4.55 6.50 -12.52
CA GLY A 104 -4.50 5.96 -13.88
C GLY A 104 -4.32 7.05 -14.94
N GLU A 105 -5.07 8.13 -14.82
CA GLU A 105 -5.00 9.31 -15.70
C GLU A 105 -3.60 9.92 -15.69
N TYR A 106 -3.00 10.06 -14.51
CA TYR A 106 -1.65 10.59 -14.35
C TYR A 106 -0.62 9.70 -15.05
N LYS A 107 -0.68 8.38 -14.84
CA LYS A 107 0.23 7.42 -15.48
C LYS A 107 0.12 7.47 -17.00
N ILE A 108 -1.10 7.54 -17.53
CA ILE A 108 -1.38 7.64 -18.96
C ILE A 108 -0.76 8.94 -19.50
N MET A 109 -1.02 10.08 -18.85
CA MET A 109 -0.52 11.38 -19.31
C MET A 109 1.01 11.47 -19.28
N VAL A 110 1.65 10.98 -18.21
CA VAL A 110 3.13 10.96 -18.11
C VAL A 110 3.73 10.08 -19.20
N ALA A 111 3.20 8.87 -19.38
CA ALA A 111 3.69 7.96 -20.40
C ALA A 111 3.50 8.56 -21.79
N ALA A 112 2.30 9.02 -22.13
CA ALA A 112 1.99 9.57 -23.44
C ALA A 112 2.79 10.84 -23.78
N MET A 113 2.87 11.80 -22.85
CA MET A 113 3.60 13.05 -23.06
C MET A 113 5.09 12.83 -23.23
N GLY A 114 5.70 11.99 -22.38
CA GLY A 114 7.11 11.65 -22.51
C GLY A 114 7.42 10.90 -23.81
N TRP A 115 6.56 9.94 -24.18
CA TRP A 115 6.69 9.15 -25.39
C TRP A 115 6.58 9.99 -26.66
N ALA A 116 5.52 10.80 -26.77
CA ALA A 116 5.27 11.65 -27.92
C ALA A 116 6.32 12.76 -28.07
N THR A 117 6.77 13.35 -26.95
CA THR A 117 7.84 14.37 -26.99
C THR A 117 9.16 13.77 -27.47
N ALA A 118 9.50 12.57 -27.03
CA ALA A 118 10.72 11.90 -27.47
C ALA A 118 10.66 11.48 -28.95
N GLU A 119 9.50 11.00 -29.42
CA GLU A 119 9.27 10.69 -30.84
C GLU A 119 9.45 11.93 -31.71
N LEU A 120 8.81 13.04 -31.35
CA LEU A 120 8.95 14.32 -32.04
C LEU A 120 10.42 14.74 -32.16
N VAL A 121 11.16 14.71 -31.05
CA VAL A 121 12.56 15.15 -31.03
C VAL A 121 13.42 14.31 -31.98
N MET A 122 13.22 12.99 -31.96
CA MET A 122 13.98 12.07 -32.81
C MET A 122 13.60 12.19 -34.29
N SER A 123 12.31 12.24 -34.58
CA SER A 123 11.81 12.03 -35.94
C SER A 123 11.59 13.34 -36.71
N ARG A 124 11.46 14.49 -36.03
CA ARG A 124 11.11 15.77 -36.65
C ARG A 124 12.06 16.91 -36.29
N CYS A 125 12.57 17.01 -35.06
CA CYS A 125 13.47 18.12 -34.69
C CYS A 125 14.80 18.08 -35.44
N ILE A 126 15.38 16.90 -35.68
CA ILE A 126 16.63 16.75 -36.44
C ILE A 126 16.43 17.19 -37.91
N PRO A 127 15.42 16.69 -38.65
CA PRO A 127 15.13 17.18 -40.01
C PRO A 127 14.74 18.66 -40.08
N LEU A 128 13.99 19.18 -39.11
CA LEU A 128 13.62 20.61 -39.04
C LEU A 128 14.86 21.48 -38.80
N TRP A 129 15.80 21.06 -37.96
CA TRP A 129 17.06 21.75 -37.68
C TRP A 129 18.00 21.75 -38.89
N VAL A 130 18.14 20.62 -39.57
CA VAL A 130 18.98 20.49 -40.77
C VAL A 130 18.36 21.21 -41.97
N GLY A 131 17.03 21.18 -42.12
CA GLY A 131 16.29 21.84 -43.20
C GLY A 131 16.07 23.36 -43.01
N ALA A 132 16.18 23.89 -41.79
CA ALA A 132 16.03 25.32 -41.51
C ALA A 132 17.17 26.21 -42.04
N ARG A 133 18.14 25.66 -42.78
CA ARG A 133 19.22 26.42 -43.42
C ARG A 133 18.83 27.03 -44.78
N GLY A 134 17.64 26.76 -45.30
CA GLY A 134 17.10 27.35 -46.53
C GLY A 134 16.14 28.52 -46.28
N ILE A 135 16.18 29.52 -47.18
CA ILE A 135 15.32 30.72 -47.18
C ILE A 135 13.87 30.42 -47.63
N GLU A 136 13.61 29.23 -48.18
CA GLU A 136 12.31 28.86 -48.76
C GLU A 136 11.43 28.04 -47.80
N PHE A 137 10.16 28.44 -47.69
CA PHE A 137 9.15 27.77 -46.89
C PHE A 137 8.47 26.65 -47.70
N ASP A 138 8.73 25.39 -47.35
CA ASP A 138 8.10 24.22 -47.96
C ASP A 138 6.88 23.75 -47.15
N TRP A 139 5.76 23.50 -47.82
CA TRP A 139 4.54 22.89 -47.28
C TRP A 139 4.79 21.58 -46.53
N LYS A 140 5.87 20.86 -46.89
CA LYS A 140 6.33 19.66 -46.21
C LYS A 140 6.53 19.88 -44.70
N TYR A 141 7.02 21.04 -44.26
CA TYR A 141 7.25 21.32 -42.83
C TYR A 141 5.95 21.56 -42.05
N ILE A 142 4.93 22.15 -42.69
CA ILE A 142 3.59 22.25 -42.12
C ILE A 142 2.97 20.86 -41.97
N GLN A 143 3.06 20.03 -43.03
CA GLN A 143 2.54 18.66 -42.99
C GLN A 143 3.19 17.85 -41.87
N MET A 144 4.51 17.97 -41.70
CA MET A 144 5.24 17.33 -40.59
C MET A 144 4.75 17.80 -39.21
N SER A 145 4.43 19.08 -39.05
CA SER A 145 3.94 19.63 -37.77
C SER A 145 2.54 19.12 -37.43
N PHE A 146 1.64 19.03 -38.42
CA PHE A 146 0.33 18.41 -38.24
C PHE A 146 0.44 16.91 -37.96
N ASP A 147 1.34 16.22 -38.65
CA ASP A 147 1.62 14.80 -38.42
C ASP A 147 2.04 14.53 -36.97
N SER A 148 2.91 15.38 -36.40
CA SER A 148 3.32 15.28 -35.00
C SER A 148 2.17 15.45 -34.00
N ASN A 149 1.26 16.39 -34.24
CA ASN A 149 0.07 16.57 -33.40
C ASN A 149 -0.85 15.34 -33.48
N ILE A 150 -1.00 14.76 -34.67
CA ILE A 150 -1.76 13.52 -34.87
C ILE A 150 -1.08 12.36 -34.12
N SER A 151 0.25 12.26 -34.16
CA SER A 151 1.01 11.25 -33.42
C SER A 151 0.87 11.40 -31.90
N LEU A 152 0.89 12.63 -31.36
CA LEU A 152 0.66 12.87 -29.93
C LEU A 152 -0.69 12.35 -29.46
N VAL A 153 -1.77 12.67 -30.19
CA VAL A 153 -3.12 12.17 -29.87
C VAL A 153 -3.16 10.64 -29.92
N HIS A 154 -2.49 10.05 -30.91
CA HIS A 154 -2.37 8.60 -31.03
C HIS A 154 -1.65 7.97 -29.84
N TYR A 155 -0.53 8.54 -29.37
CA TYR A 155 0.20 8.01 -28.21
C TYR A 155 -0.58 8.16 -26.90
N ILE A 156 -1.37 9.22 -26.74
CA ILE A 156 -2.31 9.35 -25.62
C ILE A 156 -3.34 8.21 -25.65
N ALA A 157 -3.95 7.97 -26.81
CA ALA A 157 -4.92 6.88 -26.97
C ALA A 157 -4.27 5.51 -26.72
N MET A 158 -3.08 5.26 -27.26
CA MET A 158 -2.34 4.02 -27.08
C MET A 158 -2.00 3.79 -25.60
N ALA A 159 -1.45 4.80 -24.90
CA ALA A 159 -1.13 4.70 -23.48
C ALA A 159 -2.38 4.38 -22.63
N ALA A 160 -3.53 4.97 -22.94
CA ALA A 160 -4.79 4.66 -22.27
C ALA A 160 -5.23 3.20 -22.49
N VAL A 161 -5.11 2.69 -23.73
CA VAL A 161 -5.45 1.29 -24.04
C VAL A 161 -4.48 0.31 -23.40
N VAL A 162 -3.17 0.59 -23.39
CA VAL A 162 -2.18 -0.25 -22.66
C VAL A 162 -2.50 -0.26 -21.17
N TRP A 163 -2.83 0.91 -20.60
CA TRP A 163 -3.21 1.00 -19.20
C TRP A 163 -4.44 0.13 -18.90
N MET A 164 -5.50 0.24 -19.71
CA MET A 164 -6.70 -0.60 -19.57
C MET A 164 -6.41 -2.10 -19.78
N PHE A 165 -5.57 -2.46 -20.75
CA PHE A 165 -5.23 -3.87 -21.05
C PHE A 165 -4.45 -4.53 -19.91
N THR A 166 -3.63 -3.74 -19.20
CA THR A 166 -2.76 -4.24 -18.13
C THR A 166 -3.44 -4.25 -16.76
N ARG A 167 -4.69 -3.77 -16.69
CA ARG A 167 -5.54 -3.89 -15.49
C ARG A 167 -5.89 -5.35 -15.24
N TYR A 168 -5.53 -5.82 -14.05
CA TYR A 168 -5.85 -7.18 -13.62
C TYR A 168 -7.36 -7.40 -13.43
N ASP A 169 -8.11 -6.32 -13.18
CA ASP A 169 -9.53 -6.27 -12.88
C ASP A 169 -10.41 -5.92 -14.11
N LEU A 170 -9.85 -5.91 -15.33
CA LEU A 170 -10.61 -5.61 -16.54
C LEU A 170 -11.76 -6.62 -16.73
N PRO A 171 -13.05 -6.18 -16.74
CA PRO A 171 -14.18 -7.09 -16.86
C PRO A 171 -14.13 -7.87 -18.18
N LYS A 172 -14.63 -9.12 -18.18
CA LYS A 172 -14.53 -10.02 -19.34
C LYS A 172 -15.16 -9.41 -20.60
N SER A 173 -16.24 -8.64 -20.47
CA SER A 173 -16.91 -7.93 -21.56
C SER A 173 -16.01 -6.89 -22.25
N PHE A 174 -15.06 -6.28 -21.53
CA PHE A 174 -14.16 -5.26 -22.05
C PHE A 174 -12.85 -5.81 -22.62
N ARG A 175 -12.48 -7.07 -22.32
CA ARG A 175 -11.22 -7.67 -22.79
C ARG A 175 -11.09 -7.69 -24.30
N LEU A 176 -12.13 -8.12 -25.00
CA LEU A 176 -12.11 -8.19 -26.47
C LEU A 176 -12.05 -6.78 -27.10
N PRO A 177 -12.92 -5.81 -26.73
CA PRO A 177 -12.82 -4.43 -27.22
C PRO A 177 -11.44 -3.80 -27.00
N VAL A 178 -10.87 -3.94 -25.79
CA VAL A 178 -9.55 -3.37 -25.45
C VAL A 178 -8.44 -4.04 -26.27
N THR A 179 -8.49 -5.36 -26.46
CA THR A 179 -7.49 -6.10 -27.25
C THR A 179 -7.53 -5.71 -28.74
N VAL A 180 -8.73 -5.58 -29.31
CA VAL A 180 -8.91 -5.14 -30.70
C VAL A 180 -8.36 -3.72 -30.88
N LEU A 181 -8.68 -2.82 -29.96
CA LEU A 181 -8.20 -1.44 -30.03
C LEU A 181 -6.69 -1.33 -29.87
N LEU A 182 -6.08 -2.20 -29.06
CA LEU A 182 -4.62 -2.30 -28.91
C LEU A 182 -3.96 -2.72 -30.22
N GLY A 183 -4.51 -3.74 -30.89
CA GLY A 183 -4.07 -4.18 -32.22
C GLY A 183 -4.20 -3.08 -33.28
N LEU A 184 -5.33 -2.36 -33.28
CA LEU A 184 -5.53 -1.21 -34.17
C LEU A 184 -4.52 -0.09 -33.91
N CYS A 185 -4.09 0.13 -32.66
CA CYS A 185 -3.07 1.12 -32.36
C CYS A 185 -1.70 0.73 -32.94
N VAL A 186 -1.29 -0.53 -32.81
CA VAL A 186 0.02 -1.02 -33.31
C VAL A 186 0.05 -1.03 -34.84
N TYR A 187 -0.95 -1.61 -35.48
CA TYR A 187 -0.93 -1.82 -36.94
C TYR A 187 -1.47 -0.63 -37.74
N LYS A 188 -1.82 0.49 -37.09
CA LYS A 188 -2.34 1.69 -37.74
C LYS A 188 -1.43 2.18 -38.87
N ALA A 189 -0.12 2.28 -38.62
CA ALA A 189 0.83 2.80 -39.60
C ALA A 189 0.83 1.95 -40.88
N PHE A 190 0.91 0.62 -40.73
CA PHE A 190 0.82 -0.33 -41.83
C PHE A 190 -0.49 -0.24 -42.60
N LEU A 191 -1.64 -0.17 -41.91
CA LEU A 191 -2.95 -0.03 -42.55
C LEU A 191 -3.06 1.28 -43.34
N MET A 192 -2.48 2.37 -42.81
CA MET A 192 -2.45 3.66 -43.50
C MET A 192 -1.56 3.65 -44.73
N GLU A 193 -0.37 3.06 -44.67
CA GLU A 193 0.53 2.96 -45.83
C GLU A 193 -0.07 2.10 -46.93
N LEU A 194 -0.66 0.97 -46.57
CA LEU A 194 -1.41 0.12 -47.50
C LEU A 194 -2.56 0.90 -48.16
N PHE A 195 -3.32 1.67 -47.39
CA PHE A 195 -4.43 2.47 -47.91
C PHE A 195 -3.96 3.59 -48.85
N VAL A 196 -2.89 4.31 -48.49
CA VAL A 196 -2.30 5.35 -49.35
C VAL A 196 -1.78 4.75 -50.66
N HIS A 197 -1.15 3.57 -50.59
CA HIS A 197 -0.66 2.87 -51.78
C HIS A 197 -1.81 2.41 -52.70
N VAL A 198 -2.86 1.80 -52.14
CA VAL A 198 -4.02 1.30 -52.90
C VAL A 198 -4.82 2.42 -53.56
N PHE A 199 -5.00 3.55 -52.86
CA PHE A 199 -5.84 4.66 -53.34
C PHE A 199 -5.06 5.82 -53.97
N LEU A 200 -3.73 5.69 -54.09
CA LEU A 200 -2.82 6.69 -54.67
C LEU A 200 -3.08 8.11 -54.11
N LEU A 201 -3.21 8.20 -52.79
CA LEU A 201 -3.55 9.45 -52.12
C LEU A 201 -2.40 10.45 -52.16
N GLY A 202 -2.70 11.71 -52.49
CA GLY A 202 -1.77 12.82 -52.31
C GLY A 202 -1.43 13.08 -50.83
N SER A 203 -0.34 13.81 -50.58
CA SER A 203 0.17 14.02 -49.21
C SER A 203 -0.83 14.67 -48.25
N TRP A 204 -1.64 15.62 -48.73
CA TRP A 204 -2.67 16.27 -47.91
C TRP A 204 -3.88 15.38 -47.63
N THR A 205 -4.32 14.58 -48.60
CA THR A 205 -5.45 13.65 -48.40
C THR A 205 -5.03 12.48 -47.51
N ALA A 206 -3.79 11.98 -47.66
CA ALA A 206 -3.21 10.99 -46.76
C ALA A 206 -3.16 11.50 -45.30
N LEU A 207 -2.72 12.76 -45.09
CA LEU A 207 -2.68 13.39 -43.77
C LEU A 207 -4.08 13.54 -43.15
N LEU A 208 -5.08 13.93 -43.95
CA LEU A 208 -6.48 14.02 -43.51
C LEU A 208 -7.03 12.66 -43.07
N VAL A 209 -6.82 11.61 -43.87
CA VAL A 209 -7.27 10.26 -43.53
C VAL A 209 -6.57 9.76 -42.25
N LYS A 210 -5.27 10.04 -42.10
CA LYS A 210 -4.52 9.73 -40.87
C LYS A 210 -5.11 10.43 -39.65
N ALA A 211 -5.50 11.70 -39.77
CA ALA A 211 -6.14 12.47 -38.70
C ALA A 211 -7.50 11.86 -38.30
N VAL A 212 -8.36 11.55 -39.27
CA VAL A 212 -9.69 10.97 -39.04
C VAL A 212 -9.59 9.61 -38.35
N LEU A 213 -8.72 8.72 -38.84
CA LEU A 213 -8.53 7.40 -38.24
C LEU A 213 -7.99 7.51 -36.80
N THR A 214 -7.06 8.43 -36.56
CA THR A 214 -6.54 8.68 -35.21
C THR A 214 -7.62 9.20 -34.28
N GLY A 215 -8.44 10.13 -34.75
CA GLY A 215 -9.58 10.66 -34.00
C GLY A 215 -10.58 9.55 -33.61
N ALA A 216 -10.91 8.67 -34.55
CA ALA A 216 -11.80 7.54 -34.30
C ALA A 216 -11.24 6.57 -33.24
N ILE A 217 -9.97 6.16 -33.36
CA ILE A 217 -9.30 5.28 -32.37
C ILE A 217 -9.27 5.96 -31.00
N SER A 218 -8.96 7.25 -30.95
CA SER A 218 -8.84 8.01 -29.70
C SER A 218 -10.19 8.20 -29.02
N LEU A 219 -11.26 8.45 -29.80
CA LEU A 219 -12.62 8.54 -29.28
C LEU A 219 -13.08 7.19 -28.71
N CYS A 220 -12.85 6.09 -29.41
CA CYS A 220 -13.15 4.74 -28.90
C CYS A 220 -12.37 4.42 -27.61
N SER A 221 -11.09 4.80 -27.56
CA SER A 221 -10.26 4.65 -26.35
C SER A 221 -10.83 5.44 -25.17
N LEU A 222 -11.20 6.70 -25.41
CA LEU A 222 -11.79 7.57 -24.39
C LEU A 222 -13.14 7.05 -23.88
N LEU A 223 -14.02 6.60 -24.78
CA LEU A 223 -15.32 6.03 -24.40
C LEU A 223 -15.13 4.78 -23.53
N LEU A 224 -14.26 3.84 -23.93
CA LEU A 224 -13.95 2.67 -23.12
C LEU A 224 -13.36 3.05 -21.75
N PHE A 225 -12.50 4.07 -21.70
CA PHE A 225 -11.90 4.55 -20.47
C PHE A 225 -12.94 5.14 -19.51
N ILE A 226 -13.88 5.94 -20.02
CA ILE A 226 -14.97 6.53 -19.23
C ILE A 226 -15.91 5.44 -18.70
N THR A 227 -16.37 4.53 -19.58
CA THR A 227 -17.28 3.44 -19.20
C THR A 227 -16.63 2.42 -18.25
N LEU A 228 -15.30 2.33 -18.21
CA LEU A 228 -14.59 1.51 -17.22
C LEU A 228 -14.49 2.19 -15.84
N LYS A 229 -14.65 3.52 -15.80
CA LYS A 229 -14.50 4.33 -14.59
C LYS A 229 -15.83 4.55 -13.85
N GLU A 230 -16.94 4.61 -14.58
CA GLU A 230 -18.31 4.43 -14.07
C GLU A 230 -18.49 2.91 -13.82
N ASP A 231 -18.76 2.30 -12.66
CA ASP A 231 -19.53 2.65 -11.48
C ASP A 231 -19.06 1.77 -10.29
N LEU A 232 -17.95 2.08 -9.62
CA LEU A 232 -17.57 1.32 -8.41
C LEU A 232 -18.39 1.75 -7.18
N TYR A 233 -18.91 2.98 -7.18
CA TYR A 233 -19.71 3.52 -6.09
C TYR A 233 -21.03 4.11 -6.56
N SER A 234 -22.10 3.86 -5.81
CA SER A 234 -23.35 4.62 -5.87
C SER A 234 -23.38 5.65 -4.73
N LEU A 235 -24.05 6.78 -4.97
CA LEU A 235 -24.29 7.78 -3.94
C LEU A 235 -25.67 7.56 -3.33
N TYR A 236 -25.72 7.18 -2.06
CA TYR A 236 -26.96 6.95 -1.32
C TYR A 236 -27.03 7.88 -0.12
N HIS A 237 -27.97 8.83 -0.11
CA HIS A 237 -28.08 9.89 0.92
C HIS A 237 -26.76 10.60 1.24
N GLY A 238 -25.91 10.82 0.22
CA GLY A 238 -24.59 11.47 0.39
C GLY A 238 -23.47 10.52 0.83
N LEU A 239 -23.72 9.22 0.97
CA LEU A 239 -22.72 8.20 1.27
C LEU A 239 -22.27 7.48 0.00
N LEU A 240 -20.96 7.25 -0.12
CA LEU A 240 -20.42 6.40 -1.16
C LEU A 240 -20.58 4.92 -0.76
N LEU A 241 -21.29 4.14 -1.56
CA LEU A 241 -21.52 2.72 -1.32
C LEU A 241 -21.02 1.88 -2.51
N PRO A 242 -20.28 0.77 -2.29
CA PRO A 242 -19.85 -0.07 -3.39
C PRO A 242 -21.03 -0.71 -4.13
N THR A 243 -21.13 -0.50 -5.44
CA THR A 243 -22.26 -0.97 -6.29
C THR A 243 -22.38 -2.49 -6.34
N ILE A 244 -21.26 -3.21 -6.22
CA ILE A 244 -21.26 -4.68 -6.24
C ILE A 244 -22.03 -5.29 -5.05
N SER A 245 -22.06 -4.59 -3.92
CA SER A 245 -22.70 -5.07 -2.68
C SER A 245 -23.95 -4.28 -2.31
N HIS A 246 -24.12 -3.05 -2.81
CA HIS A 246 -25.26 -2.18 -2.50
C HIS A 246 -25.95 -1.77 -3.79
N THR A 247 -26.86 -2.63 -4.26
CA THR A 247 -27.66 -2.33 -5.46
C THR A 247 -28.86 -1.47 -5.07
N ASP A 248 -29.48 -0.81 -6.04
CA ASP A 248 -30.70 -0.04 -5.79
C ASP A 248 -31.82 -0.91 -5.18
N GLU A 249 -31.90 -2.18 -5.57
CA GLU A 249 -32.85 -3.13 -4.99
C GLU A 249 -32.50 -3.46 -3.53
N SER A 250 -31.22 -3.64 -3.19
CA SER A 250 -30.81 -3.95 -1.82
C SER A 250 -31.05 -2.77 -0.88
N LEU A 251 -30.82 -1.55 -1.36
CA LEU A 251 -31.06 -0.32 -0.60
C LEU A 251 -32.56 -0.07 -0.39
N LYS A 252 -33.40 -0.28 -1.41
CA LYS A 252 -34.87 -0.24 -1.25
C LYS A 252 -35.38 -1.31 -0.28
N TYR A 253 -34.79 -2.50 -0.33
CA TYR A 253 -35.12 -3.57 0.62
C TYR A 253 -34.68 -3.21 2.04
N PHE A 254 -33.51 -2.59 2.20
CA PHE A 254 -33.03 -2.08 3.48
C PHE A 254 -33.99 -1.04 4.08
N GLU A 255 -34.43 -0.04 3.31
CA GLU A 255 -35.39 1.00 3.77
C GLU A 255 -36.70 0.39 4.31
N SER A 256 -37.17 -0.68 3.67
CA SER A 256 -38.41 -1.40 4.01
C SER A 256 -38.20 -2.62 4.92
N PHE A 257 -36.97 -2.86 5.39
CA PHE A 257 -36.62 -4.01 6.20
C PHE A 257 -37.43 -4.03 7.50
N GLN A 258 -37.89 -5.21 7.91
CA GLN A 258 -38.70 -5.39 9.12
C GLN A 258 -37.81 -5.89 10.27
N VAL A 259 -37.41 -4.95 11.12
CA VAL A 259 -36.67 -5.22 12.36
C VAL A 259 -37.64 -5.77 13.41
N GLN A 260 -37.26 -6.90 14.02
CA GLN A 260 -38.01 -7.57 15.08
C GLN A 260 -37.51 -7.18 16.46
N ASP A 261 -38.35 -7.32 17.49
CA ASP A 261 -38.05 -6.89 18.85
C ASP A 261 -36.86 -7.64 19.49
N ASP A 262 -36.60 -8.87 19.07
CA ASP A 262 -35.51 -9.72 19.55
C ASP A 262 -34.27 -9.70 18.64
N ASP A 263 -34.25 -8.88 17.58
CA ASP A 263 -33.07 -8.72 16.74
C ASP A 263 -31.92 -8.04 17.52
N VAL A 264 -30.68 -8.43 17.16
CA VAL A 264 -29.45 -7.83 17.67
C VAL A 264 -28.61 -7.32 16.51
N ILE A 265 -28.28 -6.03 16.52
CA ILE A 265 -27.56 -5.38 15.42
C ILE A 265 -26.19 -4.90 15.91
N ALA A 266 -25.12 -5.46 15.35
CA ALA A 266 -23.77 -4.93 15.52
C ALA A 266 -23.54 -3.78 14.53
N VAL A 267 -23.40 -2.56 15.03
CA VAL A 267 -23.16 -1.39 14.19
C VAL A 267 -21.74 -0.87 14.36
N THR A 268 -21.06 -0.65 13.26
CA THR A 268 -19.66 -0.21 13.25
C THR A 268 -19.43 0.73 12.08
N TYR A 269 -18.53 1.69 12.19
CA TYR A 269 -17.96 2.28 10.98
C TYR A 269 -17.05 1.22 10.30
N PRO A 270 -16.96 1.13 8.97
CA PRO A 270 -16.07 0.18 8.30
C PRO A 270 -14.69 0.09 8.94
N LYS A 271 -14.16 -1.13 9.06
CA LYS A 271 -12.83 -1.43 9.65
C LYS A 271 -12.69 -1.18 11.16
N SER A 272 -13.80 -0.95 11.88
CA SER A 272 -13.82 -0.79 13.34
C SER A 272 -13.99 -2.10 14.13
N GLY A 273 -13.98 -3.26 13.48
CA GLY A 273 -14.10 -4.58 14.15
C GLY A 273 -15.37 -5.36 13.86
N THR A 274 -16.09 -5.06 12.78
CA THR A 274 -17.33 -5.74 12.36
C THR A 274 -17.16 -7.25 12.28
N THR A 275 -16.08 -7.73 11.66
CA THR A 275 -15.76 -9.15 11.57
C THR A 275 -15.67 -9.82 12.94
N TRP A 276 -15.16 -9.10 13.95
CA TRP A 276 -15.08 -9.61 15.32
C TRP A 276 -16.48 -9.75 15.92
N MET A 277 -17.37 -8.78 15.69
CA MET A 277 -18.77 -8.87 16.11
C MET A 277 -19.55 -9.96 15.37
N GLN A 278 -19.28 -10.18 14.07
CA GLN A 278 -19.87 -11.28 13.32
C GLN A 278 -19.45 -12.66 13.86
N GLU A 279 -18.31 -12.75 14.54
CA GLU A 279 -17.88 -13.96 15.27
C GLU A 279 -18.50 -14.06 16.66
N ILE A 280 -18.53 -12.93 17.39
CA ILE A 280 -18.99 -12.88 18.78
C ILE A 280 -20.50 -13.10 18.88
N LEU A 281 -21.32 -12.37 18.10
CA LEU A 281 -22.78 -12.37 18.27
C LEU A 281 -23.40 -13.77 18.20
N PRO A 282 -23.10 -14.61 17.18
CA PRO A 282 -23.68 -15.95 17.12
C PRO A 282 -23.37 -16.78 18.36
N LEU A 283 -22.13 -16.69 18.87
CA LEU A 283 -21.68 -17.43 20.05
C LEU A 283 -22.37 -16.97 21.33
N LEU A 284 -22.62 -15.66 21.49
CA LEU A 284 -23.35 -15.15 22.65
C LEU A 284 -24.83 -15.52 22.60
N LEU A 285 -25.42 -15.58 21.41
CA LEU A 285 -26.85 -15.87 21.23
C LEU A 285 -27.19 -17.35 21.34
N ASN A 286 -26.29 -18.24 20.91
CA ASN A 286 -26.50 -19.69 20.91
C ASN A 286 -25.92 -20.43 22.13
N GLY A 287 -25.40 -19.69 23.13
CA GLY A 287 -24.84 -20.30 24.35
C GLY A 287 -23.41 -20.83 24.20
N GLY A 288 -22.68 -20.40 23.18
CA GLY A 288 -21.26 -20.71 22.97
C GLY A 288 -21.00 -21.92 22.08
N ASP A 289 -22.01 -22.38 21.34
CA ASP A 289 -21.85 -23.45 20.36
C ASP A 289 -21.04 -22.95 19.15
N LEU A 290 -19.88 -23.56 18.93
CA LEU A 290 -18.97 -23.21 17.83
C LEU A 290 -19.46 -23.71 16.46
N THR A 291 -20.49 -24.57 16.42
CA THR A 291 -20.97 -25.21 15.17
C THR A 291 -21.23 -24.19 14.06
N PRO A 292 -22.02 -23.11 14.28
CA PRO A 292 -22.28 -22.14 13.23
C PRO A 292 -21.00 -21.44 12.75
N VAL A 293 -20.13 -21.04 13.68
CA VAL A 293 -18.94 -20.25 13.34
C VAL A 293 -17.87 -21.05 12.60
N LEU A 294 -17.91 -22.38 12.70
CA LEU A 294 -17.02 -23.30 11.99
C LEU A 294 -17.58 -23.79 10.65
N THR A 295 -18.88 -23.63 10.39
CA THR A 295 -19.57 -24.22 9.22
C THR A 295 -20.19 -23.20 8.27
N ILE A 296 -20.55 -22.01 8.76
CA ILE A 296 -21.25 -20.98 7.99
C ILE A 296 -20.34 -19.74 7.90
N PRO A 297 -20.15 -19.15 6.71
CA PRO A 297 -19.38 -17.91 6.58
C PRO A 297 -19.96 -16.76 7.43
N ASN A 298 -19.09 -15.91 7.97
CA ASN A 298 -19.50 -14.80 8.85
C ASN A 298 -20.54 -13.85 8.21
N TRP A 299 -20.43 -13.58 6.92
CA TRP A 299 -21.38 -12.74 6.18
C TRP A 299 -22.75 -13.38 5.93
N ASP A 300 -22.88 -14.70 6.11
CA ASP A 300 -24.18 -15.40 6.06
C ASP A 300 -24.75 -15.62 7.48
N ARG A 301 -23.88 -15.69 8.50
CA ARG A 301 -24.26 -15.79 9.93
C ARG A 301 -24.79 -14.49 10.50
N VAL A 302 -24.10 -13.39 10.18
CA VAL A 302 -24.42 -12.04 10.65
C VAL A 302 -24.34 -11.12 9.42
N PRO A 303 -25.35 -11.18 8.53
CA PRO A 303 -25.35 -10.43 7.28
C PRO A 303 -25.51 -8.93 7.53
N TRP A 304 -25.01 -8.12 6.59
CA TRP A 304 -25.23 -6.68 6.61
C TRP A 304 -26.63 -6.35 6.12
N LEU A 305 -27.33 -5.46 6.83
CA LEU A 305 -28.71 -5.08 6.51
C LEU A 305 -28.83 -4.40 5.13
N GLU A 306 -27.81 -3.65 4.74
CA GLU A 306 -27.76 -2.86 3.51
C GLU A 306 -27.26 -3.62 2.27
N GLU A 307 -26.81 -4.87 2.44
CA GLU A 307 -26.12 -5.63 1.39
C GLU A 307 -27.07 -6.49 0.53
N SER A 308 -26.71 -6.73 -0.72
CA SER A 308 -27.55 -7.37 -1.75
C SER A 308 -28.10 -8.75 -1.41
N ARG A 309 -27.47 -9.51 -0.51
CA ARG A 309 -27.92 -10.86 -0.13
C ARG A 309 -28.90 -10.87 1.04
N ILE A 310 -29.14 -9.73 1.69
CA ILE A 310 -29.95 -9.65 2.91
C ILE A 310 -31.35 -10.27 2.75
N ALA A 311 -31.98 -10.09 1.58
CA ALA A 311 -33.32 -10.59 1.31
C ALA A 311 -33.42 -12.12 1.32
N GLU A 312 -32.31 -12.82 1.03
CA GLU A 312 -32.23 -14.27 1.10
C GLU A 312 -31.66 -14.76 2.43
N THR A 313 -30.61 -14.13 2.94
CA THR A 313 -29.93 -14.57 4.16
C THR A 313 -30.79 -14.35 5.40
N ALA A 314 -31.54 -13.24 5.50
CA ALA A 314 -32.42 -12.97 6.63
C ALA A 314 -33.52 -14.02 6.83
N LYS A 315 -33.95 -14.71 5.75
CA LYS A 315 -34.95 -15.80 5.80
C LYS A 315 -34.40 -17.09 6.40
N LYS A 316 -33.07 -17.25 6.42
CA LYS A 316 -32.38 -18.46 6.90
C LYS A 316 -31.97 -18.35 8.37
N LEU A 317 -32.01 -17.15 8.96
CA LEU A 317 -31.63 -16.93 10.34
C LEU A 317 -32.77 -17.33 11.29
N SER A 318 -32.43 -18.09 12.34
CA SER A 318 -33.32 -18.36 13.45
C SER A 318 -33.27 -17.24 14.48
N ALA A 319 -34.41 -16.94 15.10
CA ALA A 319 -34.50 -16.00 16.21
C ALA A 319 -33.72 -16.50 17.46
N PRO A 320 -33.04 -15.61 18.22
CA PRO A 320 -32.83 -14.19 17.94
C PRO A 320 -31.86 -13.98 16.77
N ARG A 321 -32.23 -13.12 15.80
CA ARG A 321 -31.40 -12.88 14.61
C ARG A 321 -30.30 -11.87 14.90
N ALA A 322 -29.12 -12.10 14.33
CA ALA A 322 -27.99 -11.18 14.42
C ALA A 322 -27.71 -10.54 13.06
N PHE A 323 -27.54 -9.23 13.05
CA PHE A 323 -27.21 -8.46 11.85
C PHE A 323 -26.00 -7.56 12.08
N ALA A 324 -25.34 -7.17 11.00
CA ALA A 324 -24.35 -6.10 10.99
C ALA A 324 -24.89 -4.89 10.22
N SER A 325 -24.37 -3.70 10.50
CA SER A 325 -24.57 -2.54 9.62
C SER A 325 -23.44 -1.53 9.75
N HIS A 326 -23.22 -0.80 8.65
CA HIS A 326 -22.36 0.37 8.53
C HIS A 326 -23.16 1.66 8.30
N MET A 327 -24.49 1.60 8.38
CA MET A 327 -25.36 2.76 8.16
C MET A 327 -25.33 3.71 9.36
N PRO A 328 -25.31 5.04 9.13
CA PRO A 328 -25.57 6.05 10.16
C PRO A 328 -26.94 5.87 10.81
N TYR A 329 -27.07 6.24 12.08
CA TYR A 329 -28.29 6.02 12.87
C TYR A 329 -29.56 6.59 12.21
N HIS A 330 -29.49 7.79 11.64
CA HIS A 330 -30.63 8.46 11.00
C HIS A 330 -31.09 7.81 9.68
N LEU A 331 -30.30 6.88 9.12
CA LEU A 331 -30.65 6.13 7.92
C LEU A 331 -31.12 4.71 8.23
N MET A 332 -31.23 4.33 9.51
CA MET A 332 -31.77 3.01 9.87
C MET A 332 -33.22 2.86 9.39
N PRO A 333 -33.69 1.62 9.10
CA PRO A 333 -35.04 1.39 8.57
C PRO A 333 -36.12 1.91 9.54
N SER A 334 -37.25 2.38 9.03
CA SER A 334 -38.29 2.98 9.90
C SER A 334 -38.76 2.04 11.02
N SER A 335 -38.83 0.74 10.76
CA SER A 335 -39.21 -0.29 11.74
C SER A 335 -38.24 -0.40 12.92
N PHE A 336 -36.97 -0.03 12.74
CA PHE A 336 -35.94 -0.04 13.78
C PHE A 336 -36.27 0.89 14.95
N PHE A 337 -36.79 2.08 14.65
CA PHE A 337 -37.10 3.08 15.66
C PHE A 337 -38.29 2.67 16.54
N SER A 338 -39.25 1.93 15.97
CA SER A 338 -40.41 1.40 16.70
C SER A 338 -40.17 0.07 17.40
N SER A 339 -39.13 -0.69 17.04
CA SER A 339 -38.86 -2.01 17.62
C SER A 339 -38.15 -1.93 18.97
N LYS A 340 -37.99 -3.07 19.64
CA LYS A 340 -37.16 -3.23 20.85
C LYS A 340 -35.78 -3.83 20.59
N ALA A 341 -35.38 -3.94 19.32
CA ALA A 341 -34.11 -4.51 18.92
C ALA A 341 -32.94 -3.85 19.65
N LYS A 342 -31.95 -4.68 20.02
CA LYS A 342 -30.75 -4.25 20.73
C LYS A 342 -29.63 -3.94 19.75
N VAL A 343 -28.83 -2.92 20.05
CA VAL A 343 -27.68 -2.51 19.26
C VAL A 343 -26.41 -2.65 20.07
N ILE A 344 -25.37 -3.23 19.47
CA ILE A 344 -24.00 -3.15 19.98
C ILE A 344 -23.20 -2.30 19.02
N TYR A 345 -22.85 -1.09 19.45
CA TYR A 345 -22.06 -0.16 18.65
C TYR A 345 -20.57 -0.31 18.97
N VAL A 346 -19.76 -0.66 17.97
CA VAL A 346 -18.29 -0.76 18.12
C VAL A 346 -17.60 0.41 17.42
N SER A 347 -16.93 1.25 18.21
CA SER A 347 -16.02 2.28 17.72
C SER A 347 -14.56 1.85 17.80
N ARG A 348 -13.71 2.40 16.93
CA ARG A 348 -12.26 2.18 16.94
C ARG A 348 -11.54 3.50 16.74
N ASN A 349 -10.30 3.61 17.21
CA ASN A 349 -9.46 4.78 16.95
C ASN A 349 -9.43 5.14 15.45
N PRO A 350 -9.78 6.38 15.07
CA PRO A 350 -9.89 6.77 13.67
C PRO A 350 -8.57 6.67 12.89
N LYS A 351 -7.41 6.76 13.57
CA LYS A 351 -6.10 6.57 12.93
C LYS A 351 -5.91 5.12 12.48
N ASP A 352 -6.29 4.16 13.32
CA ASP A 352 -6.22 2.74 12.98
C ASP A 352 -7.27 2.37 11.91
N VAL A 353 -8.45 3.00 11.96
CA VAL A 353 -9.48 2.86 10.93
C VAL A 353 -8.97 3.37 9.59
N LEU A 354 -8.35 4.56 9.53
CA LEU A 354 -7.75 5.11 8.30
C LEU A 354 -6.75 4.12 7.68
N VAL A 355 -5.76 3.66 8.46
CA VAL A 355 -4.74 2.71 7.99
C VAL A 355 -5.37 1.40 7.52
N SER A 356 -6.32 0.85 8.28
CA SER A 356 -7.01 -0.38 7.90
C SER A 356 -7.87 -0.21 6.65
N THR A 357 -8.46 0.97 6.45
CA THR A 357 -9.29 1.30 5.28
C THR A 357 -8.42 1.47 4.04
N PHE A 358 -7.26 2.12 4.16
CA PHE A 358 -6.28 2.24 3.08
C PHE A 358 -5.86 0.87 2.55
N HIS A 359 -5.39 -0.02 3.43
CA HIS A 359 -5.01 -1.37 3.01
C HIS A 359 -6.19 -2.20 2.50
N PHE A 360 -7.40 -1.93 2.98
CA PHE A 360 -8.60 -2.58 2.45
C PHE A 360 -8.91 -2.15 1.02
N HIS A 361 -8.75 -0.86 0.69
CA HIS A 361 -8.89 -0.36 -0.69
C HIS A 361 -7.81 -0.95 -1.62
N GLN A 362 -6.60 -1.21 -1.12
CA GLN A 362 -5.55 -1.88 -1.92
C GLN A 362 -5.90 -3.33 -2.29
N MET A 363 -6.63 -4.04 -1.42
CA MET A 363 -6.94 -5.47 -1.62
C MET A 363 -8.28 -5.73 -2.30
N ALA A 364 -9.28 -4.85 -2.11
CA ALA A 364 -10.64 -5.04 -2.59
C ALA A 364 -10.81 -4.43 -3.99
N SER A 365 -11.05 -5.26 -5.00
CA SER A 365 -11.17 -4.81 -6.41
C SER A 365 -12.40 -3.96 -6.68
N PHE A 366 -13.40 -4.03 -5.81
CA PHE A 366 -14.62 -3.22 -5.88
C PHE A 366 -14.48 -1.84 -5.22
N LEU A 367 -13.28 -1.48 -4.76
CA LEU A 367 -12.96 -0.17 -4.23
C LEU A 367 -11.96 0.53 -5.14
N HIS A 368 -11.99 1.86 -5.16
CA HIS A 368 -10.98 2.66 -5.85
C HIS A 368 -9.59 2.37 -5.27
N ASP A 369 -8.59 2.32 -6.14
CA ASP A 369 -7.19 2.32 -5.72
C ASP A 369 -6.94 3.55 -4.83
N PRO A 370 -6.51 3.37 -3.57
CA PRO A 370 -6.38 4.48 -2.65
C PRO A 370 -5.23 5.43 -3.01
N GLY A 371 -4.32 5.03 -3.92
CA GLY A 371 -3.20 5.88 -4.32
C GLY A 371 -2.18 6.08 -3.19
N ALA A 372 -1.66 7.31 -3.08
CA ALA A 372 -0.75 7.70 -2.00
C ALA A 372 -1.50 7.79 -0.66
N PHE A 373 -0.84 7.43 0.44
CA PHE A 373 -1.49 7.37 1.75
C PHE A 373 -1.97 8.75 2.22
N GLU A 374 -1.21 9.80 1.93
CA GLU A 374 -1.50 11.19 2.27
C GLU A 374 -2.78 11.66 1.55
N GLU A 375 -2.87 11.43 0.24
CA GLU A 375 -4.06 11.75 -0.55
C GLU A 375 -5.29 10.96 -0.05
N PHE A 376 -5.09 9.70 0.35
CA PHE A 376 -6.16 8.88 0.91
C PHE A 376 -6.58 9.35 2.30
N ALA A 377 -5.63 9.82 3.12
CA ALA A 377 -5.92 10.40 4.43
C ALA A 377 -6.78 11.66 4.31
N ASP A 378 -6.48 12.52 3.33
CA ASP A 378 -7.30 13.69 3.03
C ASP A 378 -8.71 13.29 2.58
N GLN A 379 -8.83 12.28 1.71
CA GLN A 379 -10.15 11.73 1.31
C GLN A 379 -10.92 11.18 2.52
N PHE A 380 -10.27 10.43 3.39
CA PHE A 380 -10.88 9.88 4.60
C PHE A 380 -11.37 10.98 5.55
N LEU A 381 -10.57 12.03 5.76
CA LEU A 381 -10.92 13.17 6.61
C LEU A 381 -12.05 14.02 6.01
N ALA A 382 -12.08 14.13 4.68
CA ALA A 382 -13.17 14.78 3.95
C ALA A 382 -14.46 13.95 3.93
N GLY A 383 -14.38 12.64 4.19
CA GLY A 383 -15.51 11.71 4.07
C GLY A 383 -15.73 11.19 2.64
N ASN A 384 -14.77 11.38 1.74
CA ASN A 384 -14.79 10.87 0.36
C ASN A 384 -14.34 9.40 0.31
N VAL A 385 -14.87 8.57 1.20
CA VAL A 385 -14.61 7.13 1.29
C VAL A 385 -15.93 6.40 1.55
N ILE A 386 -15.91 5.07 1.47
CA ILE A 386 -17.11 4.27 1.73
C ILE A 386 -17.75 4.61 3.07
N PHE A 387 -19.08 4.74 3.09
CA PHE A 387 -19.88 5.12 4.26
C PHE A 387 -19.55 6.51 4.87
N GLY A 388 -18.89 7.37 4.10
CA GLY A 388 -18.74 8.78 4.45
C GLY A 388 -17.76 9.04 5.59
N LYS A 389 -17.93 10.18 6.26
CA LYS A 389 -17.00 10.66 7.28
C LYS A 389 -17.16 9.92 8.61
N TRP A 390 -16.06 9.34 9.11
CA TRP A 390 -16.03 8.62 10.39
C TRP A 390 -16.63 9.41 11.56
N THR A 391 -16.33 10.71 11.67
CA THR A 391 -16.84 11.55 12.77
C THR A 391 -18.35 11.68 12.74
N ASP A 392 -18.93 11.76 11.55
CA ASP A 392 -20.36 12.01 11.39
C ASP A 392 -21.14 10.73 11.68
N HIS A 393 -20.59 9.59 11.22
CA HIS A 393 -21.09 8.26 11.61
C HIS A 393 -21.07 8.08 13.13
N VAL A 394 -19.93 8.29 13.80
CA VAL A 394 -19.81 8.13 15.26
C VAL A 394 -20.71 9.09 16.02
N LYS A 395 -20.80 10.35 15.61
CA LYS A 395 -21.71 11.32 16.23
C LYS A 395 -23.17 10.89 16.08
N SER A 396 -23.57 10.40 14.91
CA SER A 396 -24.95 9.96 14.67
C SER A 396 -25.35 8.84 15.65
N TRP A 397 -24.45 7.90 15.92
CA TRP A 397 -24.71 6.78 16.82
C TRP A 397 -24.48 7.10 18.29
N ARG A 398 -23.69 8.12 18.63
CA ARG A 398 -23.52 8.57 20.03
C ARG A 398 -24.67 9.48 20.50
N ASN A 399 -25.35 10.13 19.58
CA ASN A 399 -26.44 11.07 19.86
C ASN A 399 -27.81 10.45 19.52
N THR A 400 -28.06 9.25 20.03
CA THR A 400 -29.31 8.50 19.79
C THR A 400 -30.25 8.59 20.99
N ASP A 401 -31.53 8.29 20.77
CA ASP A 401 -32.57 8.19 21.80
C ASP A 401 -32.77 6.75 22.31
N LEU A 402 -31.90 5.82 21.91
CA LEU A 402 -32.07 4.38 22.15
C LEU A 402 -31.99 3.97 23.62
N GLY A 403 -31.42 4.81 24.49
CA GLY A 403 -31.34 4.54 25.92
C GLY A 403 -30.62 3.22 26.25
N ASP A 404 -31.32 2.31 26.91
CA ASP A 404 -30.83 0.99 27.32
C ASP A 404 -30.84 -0.06 26.19
N ARG A 405 -31.33 0.30 24.99
CA ARG A 405 -31.27 -0.58 23.80
C ARG A 405 -29.92 -0.56 23.09
N ILE A 406 -28.96 0.27 23.51
CA ILE A 406 -27.65 0.36 22.88
C ILE A 406 -26.51 0.14 23.88
N LEU A 407 -25.56 -0.72 23.53
CA LEU A 407 -24.31 -0.91 24.24
C LEU A 407 -23.16 -0.37 23.41
N TYR A 408 -22.38 0.55 23.98
CA TYR A 408 -21.15 1.04 23.36
C TYR A 408 -19.96 0.20 23.82
N VAL A 409 -19.16 -0.22 22.86
CA VAL A 409 -17.89 -0.93 23.07
C VAL A 409 -16.84 -0.30 22.16
N THR A 410 -15.59 -0.27 22.58
CA THR A 410 -14.49 0.05 21.69
C THR A 410 -13.70 -1.19 21.29
N TYR A 411 -13.16 -1.17 20.07
CA TYR A 411 -12.23 -2.20 19.61
C TYR A 411 -11.06 -2.36 20.60
N GLU A 412 -10.58 -1.26 21.17
CA GLU A 412 -9.50 -1.24 22.14
C GLU A 412 -9.90 -1.92 23.48
N GLU A 413 -11.13 -1.73 23.97
CA GLU A 413 -11.65 -2.47 25.13
C GLU A 413 -11.65 -3.98 24.86
N MET A 414 -12.12 -4.39 23.67
CA MET A 414 -12.14 -5.81 23.28
C MET A 414 -10.74 -6.41 23.19
N ILE A 415 -9.73 -5.64 22.78
CA ILE A 415 -8.32 -6.08 22.79
C ILE A 415 -7.78 -6.19 24.21
N GLN A 416 -8.11 -5.24 25.09
CA GLN A 416 -7.58 -5.19 26.46
C GLN A 416 -8.18 -6.29 27.35
N ASP A 417 -9.49 -6.49 27.29
CA ASP A 417 -10.20 -7.47 28.10
C ASP A 417 -11.44 -8.01 27.36
N LEU A 418 -11.20 -8.92 26.40
CA LEU A 418 -12.27 -9.57 25.67
C LEU A 418 -13.25 -10.29 26.62
N HIS A 419 -12.76 -11.01 27.62
CA HIS A 419 -13.60 -11.78 28.53
C HIS A 419 -14.58 -10.88 29.31
N GLY A 420 -14.09 -9.77 29.88
CA GLY A 420 -14.92 -8.79 30.58
C GLY A 420 -15.94 -8.11 29.66
N VAL A 421 -15.53 -7.78 28.43
CA VAL A 421 -16.44 -7.19 27.42
C VAL A 421 -17.53 -8.19 27.01
N LEU A 422 -17.20 -9.47 26.77
CA LEU A 422 -18.19 -10.50 26.47
C LEU A 422 -19.17 -10.70 27.63
N GLY A 423 -18.70 -10.62 28.88
CA GLY A 423 -19.57 -10.63 30.06
C GLY A 423 -20.55 -9.44 30.09
N ARG A 424 -20.08 -8.23 29.77
CA ARG A 424 -20.94 -7.04 29.62
C ARG A 424 -21.97 -7.22 28.50
N MET A 425 -21.56 -7.78 27.36
CA MET A 425 -22.47 -8.05 26.23
C MET A 425 -23.54 -9.09 26.61
N LEU A 426 -23.18 -10.17 27.31
CA LEU A 426 -24.14 -11.17 27.80
C LEU A 426 -25.18 -10.54 28.73
N LEU A 427 -24.72 -9.74 29.70
CA LEU A 427 -25.61 -9.02 30.61
C LEU A 427 -26.57 -8.09 29.84
N PHE A 428 -26.03 -7.30 28.91
CA PHE A 428 -26.81 -6.41 28.05
C PHE A 428 -27.83 -7.17 27.20
N LEU A 429 -27.46 -8.33 26.65
CA LEU A 429 -28.36 -9.18 25.86
C LEU A 429 -29.40 -9.93 26.72
N GLY A 430 -29.27 -9.95 28.05
CA GLY A 430 -30.12 -10.75 28.93
C GLY A 430 -29.85 -12.25 28.78
N LYS A 431 -28.62 -12.62 28.45
CA LYS A 431 -28.17 -14.00 28.27
C LYS A 431 -27.18 -14.38 29.37
N SER A 432 -27.15 -15.66 29.71
CA SER A 432 -26.19 -16.21 30.65
C SER A 432 -25.41 -17.35 30.00
N MET A 433 -24.14 -17.48 30.35
CA MET A 433 -23.25 -18.53 29.86
C MET A 433 -22.45 -19.07 31.04
N SER A 434 -22.14 -20.37 31.05
CA SER A 434 -21.25 -20.92 32.07
C SER A 434 -19.86 -20.30 31.95
N LYS A 435 -19.11 -20.24 33.05
CA LYS A 435 -17.75 -19.68 33.05
C LYS A 435 -16.84 -20.39 32.05
N ASP A 436 -16.97 -21.71 31.93
CA ASP A 436 -16.17 -22.51 31.00
C ASP A 436 -16.55 -22.25 29.53
N ALA A 437 -17.85 -22.12 29.23
CA ALA A 437 -18.30 -21.76 27.89
C ALA A 437 -17.86 -20.33 27.53
N LEU A 438 -17.90 -19.38 28.46
CA LEU A 438 -17.43 -18.02 28.24
C LEU A 438 -15.91 -17.96 27.99
N ASN A 439 -15.12 -18.73 28.74
CA ASN A 439 -13.69 -18.88 28.50
C ASN A 439 -13.42 -19.45 27.10
N HIS A 440 -14.18 -20.47 26.70
CA HIS A 440 -14.04 -21.11 25.40
C HIS A 440 -14.40 -20.17 24.23
N VAL A 441 -15.51 -19.42 24.37
CA VAL A 441 -15.89 -18.37 23.41
C VAL A 441 -14.83 -17.27 23.35
N THR A 442 -14.28 -16.86 24.50
CA THR A 442 -13.21 -15.86 24.56
C THR A 442 -11.99 -16.32 23.76
N GLU A 443 -11.53 -17.56 23.96
CA GLU A 443 -10.39 -18.14 23.22
C GLU A 443 -10.68 -18.25 21.72
N HIS A 444 -11.90 -18.63 21.35
CA HIS A 444 -12.31 -18.75 19.95
C HIS A 444 -12.36 -17.40 19.23
N CYS A 445 -12.87 -16.38 19.92
CA CYS A 445 -12.95 -15.02 19.41
C CYS A 445 -11.59 -14.28 19.44
N THR A 446 -10.48 -14.94 19.79
CA THR A 446 -9.16 -14.33 19.63
C THR A 446 -8.80 -14.17 18.16
N PHE A 447 -8.03 -13.14 17.85
CA PHE A 447 -7.55 -12.91 16.49
C PHE A 447 -6.86 -14.13 15.89
N LYS A 448 -6.04 -14.83 16.69
CA LYS A 448 -5.28 -16.02 16.25
C LYS A 448 -6.21 -17.10 15.70
N THR A 449 -7.26 -17.43 16.45
CA THR A 449 -8.22 -18.49 16.08
C THR A 449 -9.05 -18.06 14.87
N MET A 450 -9.58 -16.84 14.89
CA MET A 450 -10.36 -16.31 13.77
C MET A 450 -9.56 -16.24 12.46
N LYS A 451 -8.27 -15.88 12.51
CA LYS A 451 -7.40 -15.84 11.31
C LYS A 451 -7.24 -17.22 10.68
N GLN A 452 -7.30 -18.28 11.48
CA GLN A 452 -7.16 -19.66 11.01
C GLN A 452 -8.49 -20.26 10.55
N ASN A 453 -9.62 -19.71 11.02
CA ASN A 453 -10.95 -20.15 10.64
C ASN A 453 -11.32 -19.63 9.24
N LYS A 454 -11.46 -20.55 8.27
CA LYS A 454 -11.85 -20.21 6.88
C LYS A 454 -13.20 -19.51 6.78
N MET A 455 -14.10 -19.78 7.73
CA MET A 455 -15.44 -19.17 7.80
C MET A 455 -15.43 -17.73 8.35
N SER A 456 -14.28 -17.25 8.84
CA SER A 456 -14.17 -15.94 9.51
C SER A 456 -13.07 -15.05 8.91
N ASN A 457 -12.07 -15.64 8.26
CA ASN A 457 -10.90 -14.94 7.71
C ASN A 457 -11.03 -14.47 6.26
N TYR A 458 -12.23 -14.60 5.66
CA TYR A 458 -12.52 -14.21 4.27
C TYR A 458 -11.72 -14.94 3.19
N SER A 459 -11.03 -16.03 3.51
CA SER A 459 -10.28 -16.83 2.52
C SER A 459 -11.16 -17.54 1.48
N LEU A 460 -12.47 -17.64 1.75
CA LEU A 460 -13.47 -18.18 0.82
C LEU A 460 -13.96 -17.15 -0.20
N VAL A 461 -13.68 -15.85 0.00
CA VAL A 461 -14.00 -14.83 -0.99
C VAL A 461 -13.13 -15.04 -2.24
N PRO A 462 -13.71 -14.99 -3.45
CA PRO A 462 -12.93 -15.12 -4.68
C PRO A 462 -11.78 -14.11 -4.73
N LYS A 463 -10.60 -14.56 -5.20
CA LYS A 463 -9.37 -13.74 -5.20
C LYS A 463 -9.46 -12.51 -6.12
N ASP A 464 -10.33 -12.59 -7.12
CA ASP A 464 -10.71 -11.50 -8.02
C ASP A 464 -11.54 -10.42 -7.31
N VAL A 465 -12.12 -10.71 -6.15
CA VAL A 465 -12.88 -9.77 -5.31
C VAL A 465 -12.00 -9.21 -4.17
N MET A 466 -11.21 -10.07 -3.50
CA MET A 466 -10.24 -9.68 -2.48
C MET A 466 -8.90 -10.40 -2.66
N ASP A 467 -7.83 -9.65 -2.96
CA ASP A 467 -6.49 -10.23 -3.15
C ASP A 467 -5.67 -10.21 -1.85
N SER A 468 -5.69 -11.34 -1.14
CA SER A 468 -4.90 -11.55 0.08
C SER A 468 -3.39 -11.56 -0.14
N LYS A 469 -2.89 -11.53 -1.39
CA LYS A 469 -1.46 -11.42 -1.71
C LYS A 469 -0.95 -9.98 -1.68
N LYS A 470 -1.82 -8.97 -1.86
CA LYS A 470 -1.42 -7.54 -1.83
C LYS A 470 -1.21 -7.02 -0.41
N SER A 471 -2.02 -7.50 0.53
CA SER A 471 -1.88 -7.16 1.94
C SER A 471 -2.44 -8.29 2.81
N ALA A 472 -1.62 -8.77 3.75
CA ALA A 472 -2.05 -9.70 4.79
C ALA A 472 -2.54 -8.90 6.00
N PHE A 473 -3.63 -9.34 6.62
CA PHE A 473 -4.39 -8.54 7.57
C PHE A 473 -3.68 -8.16 8.91
N LEU A 474 -2.44 -8.60 9.29
CA LEU A 474 -1.66 -8.20 10.55
C LEU A 474 -0.10 -8.45 10.55
N ARG A 475 0.82 -7.65 11.23
CA ARG A 475 2.36 -7.68 11.16
C ARG A 475 3.29 -6.98 12.30
N LYS A 476 4.65 -7.32 12.52
CA LYS A 476 5.93 -6.56 13.10
C LYS A 476 7.30 -7.33 13.55
N GLY A 477 8.47 -6.71 14.04
CA GLY A 477 9.79 -7.33 14.60
C GLY A 477 10.99 -6.50 15.32
N THR A 478 11.97 -7.12 16.11
CA THR A 478 13.33 -6.66 16.72
C THR A 478 14.26 -7.67 17.55
N THR A 479 15.41 -8.15 17.07
CA THR A 479 15.75 -9.56 17.41
C THR A 479 16.86 -9.94 18.41
N TRP A 480 17.94 -9.15 18.62
CA TRP A 480 19.12 -9.63 19.40
C TRP A 480 18.85 -9.77 20.91
N MET A 481 18.18 -8.79 21.51
CA MET A 481 17.80 -8.84 22.93
C MET A 481 16.73 -9.90 23.21
N GLN A 482 15.89 -10.23 22.22
CA GLN A 482 14.96 -11.36 22.33
C GLN A 482 15.70 -12.71 22.41
N GLU A 483 16.96 -12.79 21.96
CA GLU A 483 17.79 -13.98 22.09
C GLU A 483 18.53 -14.03 23.43
N ILE A 484 19.18 -12.92 23.81
CA ILE A 484 20.01 -12.84 25.01
C ILE A 484 19.18 -12.95 26.29
N LEU A 485 18.09 -12.19 26.39
CA LEU A 485 17.39 -12.02 27.66
C LEU A 485 16.81 -13.34 28.21
N PRO A 486 16.18 -14.22 27.40
CA PRO A 486 15.74 -15.54 27.88
C PRO A 486 16.88 -16.41 28.41
N LEU A 487 18.05 -16.39 27.75
CA LEU A 487 19.22 -17.17 28.14
C LEU A 487 19.79 -16.70 29.49
N LEU A 488 19.84 -15.39 29.71
CA LEU A 488 20.29 -14.85 31.00
C LEU A 488 19.28 -15.16 32.12
N LEU A 489 17.99 -15.19 31.81
CA LEU A 489 16.93 -15.46 32.80
C LEU A 489 16.79 -16.95 33.15
N ASN A 490 17.09 -17.85 32.21
CA ASN A 490 16.94 -19.31 32.39
C ASN A 490 18.24 -20.04 32.75
N GLY A 491 19.35 -19.31 32.97
CA GLY A 491 20.63 -19.92 33.35
C GLY A 491 21.46 -20.48 32.19
N GLY A 492 21.15 -20.09 30.95
CA GLY A 492 21.89 -20.46 29.75
C GLY A 492 21.37 -21.70 29.03
N ASP A 493 20.16 -22.17 29.35
CA ASP A 493 19.52 -23.26 28.63
C ASP A 493 19.12 -22.82 27.22
N LEU A 494 19.74 -23.44 26.21
CA LEU A 494 19.49 -23.15 24.79
C LEU A 494 18.16 -23.72 24.27
N THR A 495 17.50 -24.61 25.02
CA THR A 495 16.29 -25.32 24.57
C THR A 495 15.20 -24.36 24.10
N PRO A 496 14.80 -23.32 24.87
CA PRO A 496 13.75 -22.41 24.44
C PRO A 496 14.16 -21.61 23.20
N VAL A 497 15.43 -21.19 23.10
CA VAL A 497 15.89 -20.34 22.00
C VAL A 497 16.02 -21.10 20.67
N LEU A 498 16.15 -22.43 20.73
CA LEU A 498 16.18 -23.29 19.55
C LEU A 498 14.81 -23.83 19.13
N THR A 499 13.81 -23.80 20.02
CA THR A 499 12.51 -24.45 19.78
C THR A 499 11.34 -23.46 19.68
N ILE A 500 11.43 -22.31 20.32
CA ILE A 500 10.36 -21.30 20.37
C ILE A 500 10.81 -20.07 19.58
N PRO A 501 10.00 -19.57 18.63
CA PRO A 501 10.32 -18.32 17.95
C PRO A 501 10.53 -17.15 18.92
N ASN A 502 11.51 -16.30 18.65
CA ASN A 502 11.88 -15.16 19.51
C ASN A 502 10.70 -14.25 19.87
N TRP A 503 9.78 -14.04 18.95
CA TRP A 503 8.60 -13.22 19.13
C TRP A 503 7.59 -13.82 20.11
N ASP A 504 7.62 -15.14 20.36
CA ASP A 504 6.78 -15.83 21.35
C ASP A 504 7.49 -15.91 22.71
N ARG A 505 8.84 -15.93 22.72
CA ARG A 505 9.67 -15.93 23.94
C ARG A 505 9.75 -14.56 24.61
N VAL A 506 9.93 -13.51 23.81
CA VAL A 506 10.09 -12.13 24.27
C VAL A 506 9.21 -11.25 23.39
N PRO A 507 7.89 -11.22 23.61
CA PRO A 507 6.98 -10.54 22.71
C PRO A 507 7.18 -9.01 22.69
N TRP A 508 6.90 -8.43 21.51
CA TRP A 508 6.82 -6.98 21.27
C TRP A 508 5.61 -6.39 21.98
N LEU A 509 5.79 -5.46 22.92
CA LEU A 509 4.66 -4.79 23.59
C LEU A 509 3.72 -4.09 22.61
N GLU A 510 4.25 -3.56 21.52
CA GLU A 510 3.53 -2.85 20.46
C GLU A 510 2.92 -3.77 19.37
N GLU A 511 2.91 -5.08 19.58
CA GLU A 511 2.32 -6.06 18.67
C GLU A 511 1.10 -6.72 19.31
N SER A 512 0.04 -6.89 18.52
CA SER A 512 -1.25 -7.47 18.94
C SER A 512 -1.19 -8.79 19.75
N ARG A 513 -0.16 -9.60 19.54
CA ARG A 513 0.06 -10.92 20.12
C ARG A 513 0.79 -10.88 21.46
N ALA A 514 1.27 -9.70 21.88
CA ALA A 514 2.04 -9.56 23.11
C ALA A 514 1.23 -10.03 24.32
N ALA A 515 -0.05 -9.68 24.36
CA ALA A 515 -0.94 -10.07 25.45
C ALA A 515 -1.04 -11.60 25.58
N GLU A 516 -1.15 -12.33 24.47
CA GLU A 516 -1.27 -13.79 24.47
C GLU A 516 0.05 -14.49 24.77
N ALA A 517 1.15 -13.99 24.23
CA ALA A 517 2.47 -14.48 24.59
C ALA A 517 2.76 -14.22 26.08
N ALA A 518 2.41 -13.04 26.60
CA ALA A 518 2.61 -12.64 27.99
C ALA A 518 1.94 -13.57 29.01
N LYS A 519 0.78 -14.17 28.67
CA LYS A 519 0.05 -15.13 29.51
C LYS A 519 0.78 -16.47 29.65
N LYS A 520 1.59 -16.84 28.66
CA LYS A 520 2.32 -18.12 28.61
C LYS A 520 3.72 -18.03 29.22
N LEU A 521 4.20 -16.81 29.48
CA LEU A 521 5.51 -16.58 30.08
C LEU A 521 5.44 -16.79 31.59
N SER A 522 6.28 -17.70 32.09
CA SER A 522 6.57 -17.81 33.51
C SER A 522 7.40 -16.61 33.98
N ALA A 523 7.26 -16.26 35.27
CA ALA A 523 8.10 -15.23 35.86
C ALA A 523 9.54 -15.75 36.04
N PRO A 524 10.58 -14.91 35.81
CA PRO A 524 10.52 -13.52 35.33
C PRO A 524 10.20 -13.41 33.83
N ARG A 525 9.24 -12.53 33.49
CA ARG A 525 8.82 -12.31 32.09
C ARG A 525 9.75 -11.33 31.39
N ALA A 526 10.07 -11.62 30.14
CA ALA A 526 10.82 -10.74 29.26
C ALA A 526 9.92 -10.16 28.17
N PHE A 527 10.04 -8.85 27.94
CA PHE A 527 9.34 -8.13 26.89
C PHE A 527 10.32 -7.27 26.12
N ALA A 528 9.98 -6.95 24.88
CA ALA A 528 10.75 -6.00 24.10
C ALA A 528 9.81 -4.92 23.53
N SER A 529 10.35 -3.71 23.32
CA SER A 529 9.58 -2.62 22.75
C SER A 529 10.45 -1.56 22.07
N HIS A 530 9.89 -0.93 21.04
CA HIS A 530 10.40 0.27 20.39
C HIS A 530 9.65 1.55 20.79
N MET A 531 8.77 1.49 21.80
CA MET A 531 8.05 2.68 22.24
C MET A 531 9.01 3.66 22.93
N PRO A 532 8.90 4.98 22.66
CA PRO A 532 9.47 6.01 23.50
C PRO A 532 9.04 5.85 24.97
N TYR A 533 9.88 6.26 25.91
CA TYR A 533 9.62 6.10 27.35
C TYR A 533 8.23 6.58 27.78
N HIS A 534 7.81 7.74 27.29
CA HIS A 534 6.52 8.36 27.63
C HIS A 534 5.29 7.64 27.05
N LEU A 535 5.49 6.70 26.13
CA LEU A 535 4.43 5.85 25.54
C LEU A 535 4.41 4.43 26.13
N MET A 536 5.25 4.14 27.13
CA MET A 536 5.19 2.87 27.84
C MET A 536 3.85 2.73 28.59
N PRO A 537 3.34 1.49 28.78
CA PRO A 537 2.06 1.26 29.44
C PRO A 537 2.07 1.79 30.88
N SER A 538 0.94 2.30 31.38
CA SER A 538 0.87 2.94 32.71
C SER A 538 1.42 2.05 33.85
N SER A 539 1.23 0.74 33.74
CA SER A 539 1.75 -0.25 34.70
C SER A 539 3.28 -0.32 34.76
N PHE A 540 3.98 0.09 33.70
CA PHE A 540 5.44 0.17 33.68
C PHE A 540 5.96 1.16 34.73
N PHE A 541 5.35 2.34 34.81
CA PHE A 541 5.78 3.41 35.72
C PHE A 541 5.57 3.05 37.19
N SER A 542 4.52 2.29 37.51
CA SER A 542 4.26 1.79 38.86
C SER A 542 4.98 0.47 39.19
N SER A 543 5.59 -0.20 38.22
CA SER A 543 6.27 -1.49 38.43
C SER A 543 7.72 -1.33 38.89
N LYS A 544 8.36 -2.44 39.29
CA LYS A 544 9.82 -2.54 39.49
C LYS A 544 10.53 -3.18 38.29
N ALA A 545 9.91 -3.15 37.10
CA ALA A 545 10.49 -3.76 35.91
C ALA A 545 11.85 -3.11 35.59
N LYS A 546 12.83 -3.94 35.28
CA LYS A 546 14.16 -3.53 34.81
C LYS A 546 14.15 -3.38 33.28
N VAL A 547 14.91 -2.41 32.77
CA VAL A 547 15.03 -2.07 31.36
C VAL A 547 16.49 -2.24 30.96
N ILE A 548 16.74 -2.95 29.87
CA ILE A 548 18.02 -2.93 29.19
C ILE A 548 17.80 -2.13 27.91
N TYR A 549 18.34 -0.92 27.87
CA TYR A 549 18.22 -0.03 26.72
C TYR A 549 19.43 -0.20 25.82
N VAL A 550 19.18 -0.66 24.59
CA VAL A 550 20.22 -0.80 23.57
C VAL A 550 20.18 0.39 22.63
N SER A 551 21.30 1.11 22.57
CA SER A 551 21.52 2.19 21.63
C SER A 551 22.57 1.79 20.59
N ARG A 552 22.65 2.52 19.48
CA ARG A 552 23.59 2.24 18.39
C ARG A 552 23.91 3.54 17.66
N ASN A 553 25.06 3.61 17.01
CA ASN A 553 25.40 4.72 16.12
C ASN A 553 24.23 5.02 15.16
N PRO A 554 23.70 6.25 15.16
CA PRO A 554 22.52 6.61 14.36
C PRO A 554 22.71 6.45 12.85
N LYS A 555 23.95 6.54 12.34
CA LYS A 555 24.26 6.30 10.92
C LYS A 555 24.07 4.83 10.54
N ASP A 556 24.52 3.90 11.39
CA ASP A 556 24.28 2.47 11.19
C ASP A 556 22.81 2.11 11.41
N VAL A 557 22.11 2.81 12.31
CA VAL A 557 20.65 2.67 12.47
C VAL A 557 19.94 3.08 11.18
N LEU A 558 20.27 4.24 10.60
CA LEU A 558 19.71 4.68 9.31
C LEU A 558 19.88 3.61 8.22
N VAL A 559 21.10 3.10 8.02
CA VAL A 559 21.37 2.05 7.02
C VAL A 559 20.55 0.79 7.32
N SER A 560 20.53 0.36 8.59
CA SER A 560 19.76 -0.83 8.96
C SER A 560 18.26 -0.64 8.71
N THR A 561 17.73 0.53 9.02
CA THR A 561 16.32 0.89 8.83
C THR A 561 15.96 0.99 7.35
N PHE A 562 16.86 1.54 6.51
CA PHE A 562 16.70 1.58 5.06
C PHE A 562 16.53 0.17 4.47
N HIS A 563 17.45 -0.75 4.79
CA HIS A 563 17.37 -2.15 4.37
C HIS A 563 16.14 -2.87 4.93
N PHE A 564 15.72 -2.50 6.15
CA PHE A 564 14.50 -3.05 6.75
C PHE A 564 13.25 -2.60 5.98
N HIS A 565 13.15 -1.32 5.58
CA HIS A 565 12.06 -0.81 4.75
C HIS A 565 12.01 -1.50 3.38
N GLN A 566 13.15 -1.81 2.77
CA GLN A 566 13.19 -2.55 1.51
C GLN A 566 12.58 -3.96 1.63
N MET A 567 12.88 -4.69 2.71
CA MET A 567 12.40 -6.07 2.89
C MET A 567 10.98 -6.17 3.48
N ALA A 568 10.59 -5.21 4.32
CA ALA A 568 9.36 -5.28 5.08
C ALA A 568 8.20 -4.73 4.26
N SER A 569 7.37 -5.63 3.73
CA SER A 569 6.19 -5.30 2.91
C SER A 569 5.11 -4.43 3.59
N PHE A 570 5.27 -4.13 4.88
CA PHE A 570 4.40 -3.24 5.65
C PHE A 570 4.96 -1.85 5.85
N LEU A 571 6.16 -1.61 5.35
CA LEU A 571 6.82 -0.32 5.34
C LEU A 571 6.83 0.20 3.91
N HIS A 572 6.85 1.51 3.77
CA HIS A 572 6.97 2.16 2.46
C HIS A 572 8.32 1.80 1.82
N ASP A 573 8.37 1.80 0.50
CA ASP A 573 9.64 1.72 -0.23
C ASP A 573 10.49 2.93 0.17
N PRO A 574 11.72 2.72 0.70
CA PRO A 574 12.52 3.82 1.18
C PRO A 574 13.09 4.70 0.06
N GLY A 575 12.98 4.29 -1.21
CA GLY A 575 13.49 5.08 -2.33
C GLY A 575 15.01 5.19 -2.36
N ALA A 576 15.54 6.34 -2.74
CA ALA A 576 16.99 6.60 -2.72
C ALA A 576 17.50 6.75 -1.29
N PHE A 577 18.74 6.32 -1.02
CA PHE A 577 19.29 6.31 0.35
C PHE A 577 19.39 7.72 0.95
N GLU A 578 19.75 8.71 0.14
CA GLU A 578 19.89 10.11 0.52
C GLU A 578 18.53 10.73 0.87
N GLU A 579 17.48 10.45 0.10
CA GLU A 579 16.11 10.87 0.39
C GLU A 579 15.59 10.21 1.68
N PHE A 580 15.91 8.93 1.87
CA PHE A 580 15.56 8.21 3.09
C PHE A 580 16.30 8.74 4.32
N ALA A 581 17.54 9.19 4.17
CA ALA A 581 18.30 9.82 5.24
C ALA A 581 17.61 11.10 5.72
N ASP A 582 17.02 11.87 4.81
CA ASP A 582 16.25 13.07 5.14
C ASP A 582 14.95 12.73 5.87
N GLN A 583 14.24 11.68 5.43
CA GLN A 583 13.06 11.17 6.14
C GLN A 583 13.41 10.70 7.55
N PHE A 584 14.53 10.00 7.71
CA PHE A 584 15.01 9.52 9.01
C PHE A 584 15.35 10.67 9.97
N LEU A 585 16.08 11.69 9.48
CA LEU A 585 16.40 12.88 10.27
C LEU A 585 15.15 13.70 10.62
N ALA A 586 14.14 13.73 9.74
CA ALA A 586 12.86 14.38 10.02
C ALA A 586 11.97 13.59 11.00
N GLY A 587 12.30 12.33 11.28
CA GLY A 587 11.47 11.43 12.09
C GLY A 587 10.30 10.81 11.34
N ASN A 588 10.29 10.87 10.01
CA ASN A 588 9.29 10.28 9.12
C ASN A 588 9.56 8.78 8.86
N VAL A 589 9.93 8.05 9.91
CA VAL A 589 10.21 6.62 9.87
C VAL A 589 9.49 5.94 11.04
N ILE A 590 9.40 4.61 11.02
CA ILE A 590 8.79 3.86 12.11
C ILE A 590 9.39 4.24 13.48
N PHE A 591 8.51 4.42 14.46
CA PHE A 591 8.85 4.86 15.83
C PHE A 591 9.44 6.28 15.96
N GLY A 592 9.41 7.06 14.89
CA GLY A 592 9.69 8.48 14.91
C GLY A 592 11.17 8.83 14.91
N LYS A 593 11.45 10.05 15.38
CA LYS A 593 12.79 10.63 15.36
C LYS A 593 13.73 9.93 16.33
N TRP A 594 14.89 9.50 15.85
CA TRP A 594 15.84 8.74 16.65
C TRP A 594 16.33 9.50 17.89
N THR A 595 16.63 10.79 17.76
CA THR A 595 17.11 11.62 18.87
C THR A 595 16.06 11.78 19.96
N ASP A 596 14.80 12.02 19.59
CA ASP A 596 13.69 12.10 20.53
C ASP A 596 13.50 10.76 21.27
N HIS A 597 13.63 9.64 20.56
CA HIS A 597 13.57 8.33 21.17
C HIS A 597 14.70 8.13 22.20
N VAL A 598 15.97 8.34 21.83
CA VAL A 598 17.10 8.16 22.75
C VAL A 598 17.00 9.09 23.96
N LYS A 599 16.63 10.36 23.76
CA LYS A 599 16.41 11.30 24.86
C LYS A 599 15.30 10.85 25.80
N SER A 600 14.18 10.34 25.26
CA SER A 600 13.06 9.90 26.09
C SER A 600 13.46 8.82 27.09
N TRP A 601 14.37 7.94 26.69
CA TRP A 601 14.85 6.84 27.53
C TRP A 601 15.97 7.23 28.48
N ARG A 602 16.57 8.41 28.33
CA ARG A 602 17.53 9.00 29.28
C ARG A 602 16.81 9.67 30.44
N ASN A 603 15.97 8.90 31.12
CA ASN A 603 15.14 9.38 32.22
C ASN A 603 15.78 9.02 33.58
N THR A 604 16.05 10.03 34.40
CA THR A 604 16.64 9.90 35.74
C THR A 604 15.76 9.13 36.72
N ASP A 605 14.43 9.15 36.54
CA ASP A 605 13.46 8.50 37.42
C ASP A 605 13.56 6.97 37.38
N LEU A 606 14.20 6.41 36.34
CA LEU A 606 14.47 4.97 36.26
C LEU A 606 15.59 4.53 37.20
N GLY A 607 16.52 5.42 37.61
CA GLY A 607 17.59 5.09 38.54
C GLY A 607 18.34 3.80 38.19
N ASP A 608 18.38 2.85 39.13
CA ASP A 608 19.00 1.53 39.00
C ASP A 608 18.16 0.51 38.22
N ARG A 609 16.98 0.90 37.72
CA ARG A 609 16.10 0.05 36.90
C ARG A 609 16.46 0.07 35.42
N ILE A 610 17.43 0.86 34.98
CA ILE A 610 17.85 0.91 33.58
C ILE A 610 19.34 0.63 33.43
N LEU A 611 19.68 -0.27 32.51
CA LEU A 611 21.04 -0.52 32.05
C LEU A 611 21.16 -0.06 30.60
N TYR A 612 22.06 0.88 30.35
CA TYR A 612 22.41 1.31 29.00
C TYR A 612 23.53 0.44 28.44
N VAL A 613 23.32 -0.04 27.22
CA VAL A 613 24.29 -0.79 26.44
C VAL A 613 24.27 -0.25 25.02
N THR A 614 25.43 -0.24 24.37
CA THR A 614 25.55 0.06 22.95
C THR A 614 25.71 -1.22 22.15
N TYR A 615 25.18 -1.24 20.94
CA TYR A 615 25.41 -2.32 19.98
C TYR A 615 26.92 -2.52 19.73
N GLU A 616 27.68 -1.43 19.73
CA GLU A 616 29.13 -1.38 19.57
C GLU A 616 29.84 -2.11 20.72
N GLU A 617 29.48 -1.85 21.99
CA GLU A 617 30.00 -2.60 23.14
C GLU A 617 29.70 -4.10 23.01
N MET A 618 28.49 -4.46 22.55
CA MET A 618 28.11 -5.87 22.38
C MET A 618 28.90 -6.57 21.27
N ILE A 619 29.31 -5.84 20.22
CA ILE A 619 30.18 -6.39 19.16
C ILE A 619 31.63 -6.48 19.65
N GLN A 620 32.09 -5.52 20.42
CA GLN A 620 33.47 -5.45 20.91
C GLN A 620 33.75 -6.48 22.01
N ASP A 621 32.86 -6.60 23.00
CA ASP A 621 33.00 -7.52 24.13
C ASP A 621 31.63 -8.02 24.59
N LEU A 622 31.07 -8.96 23.81
CA LEU A 622 29.80 -9.59 24.15
C LEU A 622 29.85 -10.25 25.53
N HIS A 623 30.94 -10.95 25.86
CA HIS A 623 31.07 -11.68 27.14
C HIS A 623 31.02 -10.72 28.34
N GLY A 624 31.79 -9.63 28.30
CA GLY A 624 31.78 -8.61 29.36
C GLY A 624 30.43 -7.91 29.50
N VAL A 625 29.76 -7.62 28.38
CA VAL A 625 28.41 -7.03 28.39
C VAL A 625 27.38 -7.99 28.98
N LEU A 626 27.41 -9.28 28.62
CA LEU A 626 26.53 -10.29 29.22
C LEU A 626 26.78 -10.43 30.74
N GLY A 627 28.04 -10.33 31.19
CA GLY A 627 28.38 -10.27 32.60
C GLY A 627 27.75 -9.07 33.32
N ARG A 628 27.81 -7.87 32.71
CA ARG A 628 27.13 -6.66 33.22
C ARG A 628 25.60 -6.85 33.28
N MET A 629 25.00 -7.46 32.26
CA MET A 629 23.57 -7.74 32.24
C MET A 629 23.16 -8.74 33.33
N LEU A 630 23.96 -9.78 33.58
CA LEU A 630 23.72 -10.73 34.67
C LEU A 630 23.75 -10.04 36.04
N LEU A 631 24.77 -9.21 36.29
CA LEU A 631 24.89 -8.41 37.51
C LEU A 631 23.65 -7.51 37.68
N PHE A 632 23.28 -6.79 36.61
CA PHE A 632 22.12 -5.91 36.60
C PHE A 632 20.81 -6.66 36.84
N LEU A 633 20.64 -7.87 36.29
CA LEU A 633 19.45 -8.70 36.49
C LEU A 633 19.44 -9.39 37.86
N GLY A 634 20.54 -9.36 38.62
CA GLY A 634 20.69 -10.09 39.88
C GLY A 634 20.73 -11.61 39.66
N LYS A 635 21.34 -12.04 38.55
CA LYS A 635 21.50 -13.43 38.15
C LYS A 635 22.97 -13.82 38.13
N SER A 636 23.25 -15.09 38.36
CA SER A 636 24.58 -15.68 38.25
C SER A 636 24.54 -16.87 37.31
N MET A 637 25.63 -17.08 36.58
CA MET A 637 25.78 -18.18 35.63
C MET A 637 27.20 -18.74 35.76
N SER A 638 27.39 -20.04 35.56
CA SER A 638 28.75 -20.61 35.52
C SER A 638 29.53 -20.00 34.35
N LYS A 639 30.86 -19.97 34.48
CA LYS A 639 31.73 -19.46 33.42
C LYS A 639 31.52 -20.21 32.09
N ASP A 640 31.34 -21.52 32.17
CA ASP A 640 31.12 -22.35 30.98
C ASP A 640 29.76 -22.09 30.32
N ALA A 641 28.70 -21.93 31.12
CA ALA A 641 27.38 -21.56 30.59
C ALA A 641 27.41 -20.14 29.98
N LEU A 642 28.11 -19.19 30.60
CA LEU A 642 28.27 -17.84 30.03
C LEU A 642 29.06 -17.86 28.72
N ASN A 643 30.11 -18.68 28.62
CA ASN A 643 30.84 -18.89 27.37
C ASN A 643 29.93 -19.47 26.27
N HIS A 644 29.12 -20.49 26.62
CA HIS A 644 28.16 -21.08 25.68
C HIS A 644 27.08 -20.08 25.22
N VAL A 645 26.53 -19.29 26.14
CA VAL A 645 25.57 -18.22 25.80
C VAL A 645 26.23 -17.17 24.92
N THR A 646 27.47 -16.79 25.22
CA THR A 646 28.24 -15.83 24.41
C THR A 646 28.40 -16.32 22.98
N GLU A 647 28.86 -17.56 22.79
CA GLU A 647 29.05 -18.17 21.46
C GLU A 647 27.72 -18.28 20.69
N HIS A 648 26.63 -18.66 21.39
CA HIS A 648 25.30 -18.75 20.79
C HIS A 648 24.75 -17.38 20.36
N CYS A 649 24.99 -16.35 21.16
CA CYS A 649 24.52 -14.98 20.89
C CYS A 649 25.36 -14.24 19.83
N THR A 650 26.39 -14.87 19.26
CA THR A 650 27.14 -14.28 18.15
C THR A 650 26.27 -14.14 16.90
N PHE A 651 26.59 -13.14 16.06
CA PHE A 651 25.87 -12.94 14.81
C PHE A 651 25.92 -14.17 13.89
N LYS A 652 27.07 -14.86 13.85
CA LYS A 652 27.28 -16.07 13.04
C LYS A 652 26.27 -17.16 13.43
N THR A 653 26.12 -17.44 14.72
CA THR A 653 25.22 -18.48 15.23
C THR A 653 23.76 -18.08 15.09
N MET A 654 23.38 -16.87 15.51
CA MET A 654 22.00 -16.40 15.39
C MET A 654 21.49 -16.34 13.95
N LYS A 655 22.35 -16.01 12.98
CA LYS A 655 21.98 -15.97 11.56
C LYS A 655 21.53 -17.34 11.04
N GLN A 656 22.05 -18.42 11.61
CA GLN A 656 21.68 -19.79 11.27
C GLN A 656 20.46 -20.31 12.04
N ASN A 657 20.12 -19.69 13.17
CA ASN A 657 19.02 -20.12 14.02
C ASN A 657 17.65 -19.70 13.42
N LYS A 658 16.83 -20.67 12.99
CA LYS A 658 15.52 -20.40 12.33
C LYS A 658 14.50 -19.70 13.23
N THR A 659 14.56 -19.95 14.53
CA THR A 659 13.68 -19.31 15.53
C THR A 659 14.11 -17.88 15.86
N SER A 660 15.24 -17.41 15.31
CA SER A 660 15.82 -16.09 15.56
C SER A 660 16.12 -15.30 14.30
N ASN A 661 16.31 -15.92 13.13
CA ASN A 661 16.66 -15.20 11.91
C ASN A 661 15.46 -14.73 11.07
N TYR A 662 14.23 -14.86 11.61
CA TYR A 662 12.97 -14.50 10.96
C TYR A 662 12.67 -15.28 9.66
N SER A 663 13.39 -16.37 9.36
CA SER A 663 13.10 -17.23 8.20
C SER A 663 11.75 -17.95 8.27
N LEU A 664 11.17 -18.06 9.47
CA LEU A 664 9.82 -18.60 9.70
C LEU A 664 8.72 -17.57 9.38
N VAL A 665 9.06 -16.30 9.17
CA VAL A 665 8.11 -15.28 8.72
C VAL A 665 7.83 -15.47 7.23
N PRO A 666 6.57 -15.45 6.78
CA PRO A 666 6.24 -15.57 5.36
C PRO A 666 6.97 -14.52 4.50
N LYS A 667 7.44 -14.92 3.32
CA LYS A 667 8.24 -14.06 2.41
C LYS A 667 7.46 -12.86 1.87
N ASP A 668 6.13 -12.96 1.84
CA ASP A 668 5.19 -11.88 1.52
C ASP A 668 5.04 -10.85 2.66
N VAL A 669 5.55 -11.15 3.86
CA VAL A 669 5.63 -10.21 4.99
C VAL A 669 7.03 -9.60 5.08
N MET A 670 8.07 -10.42 5.02
CA MET A 670 9.47 -9.99 4.99
C MET A 670 10.22 -10.71 3.86
N ASP A 671 10.54 -9.98 2.80
CA ASP A 671 11.18 -10.57 1.62
C ASP A 671 12.70 -10.69 1.82
N SER A 672 13.11 -11.89 2.24
CA SER A 672 14.52 -12.23 2.42
C SER A 672 15.35 -12.21 1.12
N LYS A 673 14.72 -12.10 -0.07
CA LYS A 673 15.44 -11.89 -1.33
C LYS A 673 15.89 -10.45 -1.52
N LYS A 674 15.17 -9.47 -0.98
CA LYS A 674 15.56 -8.06 -1.03
C LYS A 674 16.66 -7.75 -0.03
N SER A 675 16.49 -8.23 1.20
CA SER A 675 17.52 -8.14 2.24
C SER A 675 17.24 -9.18 3.31
N ALA A 676 18.28 -9.70 3.95
CA ALA A 676 18.13 -10.63 5.08
C ALA A 676 17.85 -9.87 6.38
N PHE A 677 16.90 -10.33 7.19
CA PHE A 677 16.56 -9.69 8.47
C PHE A 677 17.78 -9.55 9.39
N LEU A 678 18.56 -10.63 9.55
CA LEU A 678 19.91 -10.59 10.13
C LEU A 678 20.94 -10.36 9.00
N ARG A 679 21.24 -9.09 8.72
CA ARG A 679 21.98 -8.66 7.52
C ARG A 679 23.50 -8.91 7.59
N LYS A 680 24.25 -8.00 8.22
CA LYS A 680 25.73 -8.03 8.29
C LYS A 680 26.30 -8.19 9.70
N GLY A 681 25.64 -7.68 10.73
CA GLY A 681 26.12 -7.82 12.11
C GLY A 681 27.40 -7.02 12.43
N ILE A 682 27.70 -5.95 11.68
CA ILE A 682 28.92 -5.16 11.83
C ILE A 682 28.65 -3.73 12.32
N VAL A 683 29.69 -3.07 12.82
CA VAL A 683 29.72 -1.63 13.15
C VAL A 683 30.41 -0.89 12.02
N GLY A 684 29.91 0.29 11.66
CA GLY A 684 30.53 1.16 10.65
C GLY A 684 30.15 0.85 9.20
N ASP A 685 29.08 0.09 8.96
CA ASP A 685 28.64 -0.20 7.58
C ASP A 685 28.15 1.06 6.86
N TRP A 686 27.73 2.07 7.62
CA TRP A 686 27.38 3.39 7.10
C TRP A 686 28.44 4.05 6.21
N LYS A 687 29.73 3.73 6.41
CA LYS A 687 30.82 4.24 5.56
C LYS A 687 30.69 3.82 4.09
N ASN A 688 29.92 2.76 3.82
CA ASN A 688 29.63 2.29 2.46
C ASN A 688 28.43 2.99 1.79
N TYR A 689 27.70 3.83 2.52
CA TYR A 689 26.46 4.47 2.06
C TYR A 689 26.51 5.99 2.09
N PHE A 690 27.33 6.58 2.96
CA PHE A 690 27.37 8.03 3.15
C PHE A 690 28.36 8.69 2.20
N SER A 691 27.89 9.69 1.45
CA SER A 691 28.79 10.67 0.84
C SER A 691 29.34 11.63 1.91
N PRO A 692 30.47 12.31 1.66
CA PRO A 692 31.00 13.33 2.57
C PRO A 692 29.99 14.42 2.92
N GLU A 693 29.16 14.82 1.95
CA GLU A 693 28.11 15.82 2.13
C GLU A 693 26.98 15.31 3.04
N LEU A 694 26.52 14.08 2.79
CA LEU A 694 25.48 13.45 3.61
C LEU A 694 25.97 13.24 5.04
N GLU A 695 27.22 12.81 5.21
CA GLU A 695 27.83 12.66 6.53
C GLU A 695 27.90 13.98 7.29
N SER A 696 28.34 15.06 6.64
CA SER A 696 28.39 16.39 7.24
C SER A 696 27.00 16.87 7.67
N LYS A 697 26.01 16.73 6.78
CA LYS A 697 24.60 17.08 7.06
C LYS A 697 24.07 16.28 8.26
N PHE A 698 24.26 14.97 8.25
CA PHE A 698 23.77 14.07 9.30
C PHE A 698 24.43 14.36 10.66
N ASN A 699 25.76 14.53 10.67
CA ASN A 699 26.50 14.88 11.89
C ASN A 699 26.02 16.20 12.48
N THR A 700 25.81 17.21 11.63
CA THR A 700 25.32 18.53 12.06
C THR A 700 23.93 18.42 12.67
N ALA A 701 23.00 17.74 11.99
CA ALA A 701 21.62 17.57 12.46
C ALA A 701 21.57 16.84 13.81
N ILE A 702 22.27 15.70 13.93
CA ILE A 702 22.30 14.93 15.19
C ILE A 702 22.96 15.71 16.32
N SER A 703 24.06 16.42 16.04
CA SER A 703 24.79 17.18 17.08
C SER A 703 23.97 18.36 17.59
N GLU A 704 23.29 19.09 16.72
CA GLU A 704 22.42 20.20 17.15
C GLU A 704 21.23 19.68 17.96
N GLU A 705 20.67 18.54 17.58
CA GLU A 705 19.57 17.93 18.34
C GLU A 705 20.01 17.39 19.70
N LEU A 706 21.19 16.79 19.81
CA LEU A 706 21.70 16.27 21.09
C LEU A 706 22.36 17.36 21.95
N LYS A 707 22.41 18.60 21.48
CA LYS A 707 22.98 19.73 22.21
C LYS A 707 22.34 19.91 23.58
N GLY A 708 23.17 20.08 24.60
CA GLY A 708 22.71 20.20 25.99
C GLY A 708 22.34 18.87 26.65
N THR A 709 22.56 17.73 25.99
CA THR A 709 22.43 16.39 26.60
C THR A 709 23.79 15.78 26.90
N ASP A 710 23.85 14.81 27.80
CA ASP A 710 25.04 14.00 28.12
C ASP A 710 25.19 12.79 27.17
N ILE A 711 24.38 12.73 26.12
CA ILE A 711 24.28 11.59 25.22
C ILE A 711 25.39 11.68 24.17
N THR A 712 26.41 10.84 24.32
CA THR A 712 27.51 10.75 23.35
C THR A 712 27.48 9.44 22.58
N PHE A 713 27.70 9.52 21.27
CA PHE A 713 27.94 8.36 20.40
C PHE A 713 29.26 8.54 19.66
N PRO A 714 29.97 7.45 19.31
CA PRO A 714 31.11 7.54 18.42
C PRO A 714 30.61 7.99 17.03
N LEU A 715 30.78 9.27 16.70
CA LEU A 715 30.34 9.87 15.43
C LEU A 715 31.37 9.67 14.28
N GLY A 716 32.51 9.01 14.54
CA GLY A 716 33.62 8.77 13.59
C GLY A 716 33.66 7.40 12.93
#